data_AF-A0A953DUB4-F1
#
_entry.id   AF-A0A953DUB4-F1
#
_cell.length_a   1.000
_cell.length_b   1.000
_cell.length_c   1.000
_cell.angle_alpha   90.00
_cell.angle_beta   90.00
_cell.angle_gamma   90.00
#
_symmetry.space_group_name_H-M   'P 1'
#
loop_
_entity.id
_entity.type
_entity.pdbx_description
1 polymer ?
#
loop_
_entity_poly.entity_id
_entity_poly.type
_entity_poly.pdbx_seq_one_letter_code
_entity_poly.pdbx_strand_id
1 'polypeptide(L)'
;MQRLVAATSARQRRALWTEALAWAGAALIDGLALSGFLAAWSVIAGRIVLGLAVVGFGVIVGWFGARRIRTRLGDATKTARFVGARAPALGEDALSAVELHAELDRSPSFSLELARAFLADVDARATKVAPESVVDARPARRATLGLVATFALALVAVFVWRSAWLRGMTDALALGERARAVVHYEPITGDIQLTYKYPAYTGLPLRTVQGASGEISAPAGTEVQLRTRADRPVRRAEIVVNGVALPLQVENERDLLGSFTVEAPGSYHFRFLNAFGRESDRGPDLPINVEADTAPKVSLLLPGEDVEVDPGEKLTLRYEATDDYGLTGLELVFRTPGGKEQRVKLPREDGRATRETWSWDLGGMKLKPGDRITYFVEATDNDAIAGPKRGVSRTQVVRIYSAEEHLREARQQVEQMWERLITQLGDRLEGGEAEGLGRDQVTQNARVDEAGMQLVQDLRALGATLSEARDPPTELINALATVASSYGEAVRRTRDIRRFFVRYGDRSDLFGDFGRRLQTAVREEIAELEKDVLYLEALIDRRKLEELRTLARELNSERRELASLMENYKQTKDPDVREQILQQIQELRRRMEELSQKMMELSKSIRDEHLNAEALDEMMQDRDMSSQLDEVERLMREGKVDEAMKKLQELSMQMDEMEKNLEEQDESFGEDQFPELTRKFGDFMKDLAETTEQQKALSEKTKALRDRYREKLKERIQQKADALKKGLLEKVEQAAKDYRSLDPERLNLGAERPLAQVQTELENVKNALKVEDYDLAAEAAARAERAAEELEALGEAQAQNDQLWGNPPEVQKESREFAQRLSKDAKQVREVNQQLQQLFPPAGQMMSAEDQQQLQKLAQEQQQLQKRAQGLQQQMDEMGQMAPIFDENARQQMEQVGRSMGEAQQQMQGRDPARAFGEQQAALEQLQKFQEQMQQSRGGKGGRGLPMPMYAGPRRGNGRGSPQDKVEIPDADQYQAPKEFRKDLLDAMKQGAPEKYREQVKRYYEELVR
;
A
#
# COMPACT_ATOMS: atom_id res chain seq x y z
N MET A 1 37.30 -2.66 1.55
CA MET A 1 36.43 -1.87 0.69
C MET A 1 35.62 -0.87 1.50
N GLN A 2 34.82 -1.30 2.49
CA GLN A 2 34.05 -0.37 3.35
C GLN A 2 34.92 0.69 4.05
N ARG A 3 36.10 0.32 4.56
CA ARG A 3 37.06 1.28 5.13
C ARG A 3 37.53 2.33 4.12
N LEU A 4 37.77 1.93 2.86
CA LEU A 4 38.15 2.83 1.78
C LEU A 4 37.00 3.79 1.46
N VAL A 5 35.79 3.26 1.29
CA VAL A 5 34.56 4.05 1.06
C VAL A 5 34.34 5.07 2.19
N ALA A 6 34.39 4.64 3.45
CA ALA A 6 34.24 5.51 4.61
C ALA A 6 35.37 6.58 4.71
N ALA A 7 36.61 6.21 4.43
CA ALA A 7 37.73 7.16 4.42
C ALA A 7 37.60 8.19 3.30
N THR A 8 37.13 7.77 2.11
CA THR A 8 36.91 8.68 0.98
C THR A 8 35.73 9.62 1.20
N SER A 9 34.61 9.15 1.77
CA SER A 9 33.47 9.99 2.11
C SER A 9 33.83 11.01 3.21
N ALA A 10 34.56 10.59 4.24
CA ALA A 10 35.06 11.50 5.27
C ALA A 10 35.99 12.59 4.69
N ARG A 11 36.87 12.24 3.75
CA ARG A 11 37.76 13.19 3.07
C ARG A 11 37.01 14.15 2.15
N GLN A 12 36.07 13.67 1.34
CA GLN A 12 35.22 14.52 0.51
C GLN A 12 34.40 15.50 1.37
N ARG A 13 33.83 15.02 2.47
CA ARG A 13 33.08 15.85 3.42
C ARG A 13 33.97 16.95 4.00
N ARG A 14 35.19 16.61 4.45
CA ARG A 14 36.17 17.60 4.94
C ARG A 14 36.54 18.62 3.86
N ALA A 15 36.84 18.18 2.64
CA ALA A 15 37.21 19.07 1.53
C ALA A 15 36.09 20.07 1.19
N LEU A 16 34.85 19.60 1.10
CA LEU A 16 33.68 20.46 0.82
C LEU A 16 33.41 21.46 1.95
N TRP A 17 33.52 21.03 3.22
CA TRP A 17 33.40 21.96 4.36
C TRP A 17 34.52 23.00 4.36
N THR A 18 35.76 22.60 4.06
CA THR A 18 36.88 23.56 3.99
C THR A 18 36.70 24.57 2.87
N GLU A 19 36.17 24.15 1.71
CA GLU A 19 35.85 25.06 0.60
C GLU A 19 34.73 26.04 1.00
N ALA A 20 33.63 25.53 1.58
CA ALA A 20 32.49 26.36 2.00
C ALA A 20 32.89 27.38 3.09
N LEU A 21 33.65 26.94 4.10
CA LEU A 21 34.14 27.82 5.16
C LEU A 21 35.13 28.86 4.64
N ALA A 22 35.98 28.51 3.68
CA ALA A 22 36.94 29.45 3.12
C ALA A 22 36.25 30.56 2.32
N TRP A 23 35.25 30.22 1.49
CA TRP A 23 34.46 31.22 0.76
C TRP A 23 33.58 32.06 1.68
N ALA A 24 32.93 31.45 2.66
CA ALA A 24 32.13 32.18 3.65
C ALA A 24 33.02 33.14 4.46
N GLY A 25 34.21 32.69 4.89
CA GLY A 25 35.17 33.53 5.59
C GLY A 25 35.65 34.71 4.73
N ALA A 26 35.89 34.51 3.44
CA ALA A 26 36.32 35.57 2.54
C ALA A 26 35.22 36.64 2.39
N ALA A 27 33.98 36.21 2.15
CA ALA A 27 32.82 37.10 2.07
C ALA A 27 32.57 37.87 3.39
N LEU A 28 32.78 37.23 4.54
CA LEU A 28 32.66 37.89 5.85
C LEU A 28 33.74 38.96 6.05
N ILE A 29 35.00 38.65 5.71
CA ILE A 29 36.12 39.59 5.82
C ILE A 29 35.90 40.80 4.92
N ASP A 30 35.51 40.57 3.66
CA ASP A 30 35.20 41.66 2.72
C ASP A 30 34.02 42.50 3.22
N GLY A 31 32.95 41.85 3.70
CA GLY A 31 31.79 42.53 4.27
C GLY A 31 32.13 43.38 5.49
N LEU A 32 32.97 42.89 6.39
CA LEU A 32 33.46 43.64 7.55
C LEU A 32 34.32 44.83 7.14
N ALA A 33 35.29 44.62 6.25
CA ALA A 33 36.13 45.69 5.72
C ALA A 33 35.27 46.78 5.06
N LEU A 34 34.37 46.38 4.15
CA LEU A 34 33.49 47.27 3.43
C LEU A 34 32.49 48.00 4.34
N SER A 35 31.96 47.34 5.36
CA SER A 35 31.05 47.96 6.32
C SER A 35 31.70 49.13 7.07
N GLY A 36 32.96 49.00 7.49
CA GLY A 36 33.68 50.07 8.19
C GLY A 36 33.97 51.26 7.28
N PHE A 37 34.25 51.02 5.99
CA PHE A 37 34.43 52.08 5.01
C PHE A 37 33.12 52.77 4.63
N LEU A 38 32.06 52.01 4.38
CA LEU A 38 30.75 52.56 4.04
C LEU A 38 30.13 53.33 5.20
N ALA A 39 30.31 52.86 6.44
CA ALA A 39 29.83 53.55 7.63
C ALA A 39 30.48 54.91 7.85
N ALA A 40 31.73 55.11 7.37
CA ALA A 40 32.39 56.41 7.40
C ALA A 40 31.72 57.46 6.49
N TRP A 41 30.86 57.02 5.56
CA TRP A 41 30.10 57.87 4.64
C TRP A 41 28.60 57.86 4.95
N SER A 42 28.05 56.69 5.29
CA SER A 42 26.66 56.47 5.71
C SER A 42 26.59 55.30 6.68
N VAL A 43 26.29 55.61 7.95
CA VAL A 43 26.14 54.62 9.04
C VAL A 43 25.10 53.56 8.69
N ILE A 44 24.00 53.96 8.04
CA ILE A 44 22.92 53.05 7.63
C ILE A 44 23.43 52.05 6.59
N ALA A 45 24.15 52.52 5.57
CA ALA A 45 24.71 51.66 4.53
C ALA A 45 25.74 50.68 5.12
N GLY A 46 26.61 51.16 6.02
CA GLY A 46 27.55 50.31 6.74
C GLY A 46 26.89 49.23 7.58
N ARG A 47 25.80 49.54 8.30
CA ARG A 47 25.03 48.56 9.09
C ARG A 47 24.32 47.53 8.22
N ILE A 48 23.74 47.93 7.10
CA ILE A 48 23.12 47.01 6.15
C ILE A 48 24.16 46.01 5.63
N VAL A 49 25.33 46.51 5.23
CA VAL A 49 26.42 45.64 4.73
C VAL A 49 26.97 44.73 5.83
N LEU A 50 27.09 45.22 7.07
CA LEU A 50 27.48 44.41 8.22
C LEU A 50 26.48 43.27 8.48
N GLY A 51 25.18 43.56 8.45
CA GLY A 51 24.12 42.57 8.61
C GLY A 51 24.11 41.54 7.47
N LEU A 52 24.24 42.01 6.22
CA LEU A 52 24.34 41.15 5.04
C LEU A 52 25.58 40.26 5.05
N ALA A 53 26.71 40.72 5.61
CA ALA A 53 27.92 39.91 5.74
C ALA A 53 27.72 38.71 6.68
N VAL A 54 27.05 38.92 7.82
CA VAL A 54 26.73 37.85 8.79
C VAL A 54 25.69 36.87 8.24
N VAL A 55 24.62 37.39 7.62
CA VAL A 55 23.59 36.56 6.97
C VAL A 55 24.20 35.80 5.79
N GLY A 56 25.00 36.46 4.96
CA GLY A 56 25.70 35.86 3.82
C GLY A 56 26.65 34.74 4.25
N PHE A 57 27.37 34.90 5.36
CA PHE A 57 28.16 33.83 5.97
C PHE A 57 27.28 32.61 6.30
N GLY A 58 26.18 32.82 7.01
CA GLY A 58 25.24 31.75 7.37
C GLY A 58 24.62 31.06 6.15
N VAL A 59 24.23 31.81 5.12
CA VAL A 59 23.68 31.29 3.87
C VAL A 59 24.71 30.51 3.08
N ILE A 60 25.95 30.99 2.94
CA ILE A 60 27.01 30.26 2.22
C ILE A 60 27.36 28.96 2.96
N VAL A 61 27.51 28.99 4.28
CA VAL A 61 27.79 27.79 5.08
C VAL A 61 26.62 26.80 5.03
N GLY A 62 25.38 27.27 5.19
CA GLY A 62 24.19 26.43 5.19
C GLY A 62 23.81 25.90 3.81
N TRP A 63 23.67 26.78 2.82
CA TRP A 63 23.26 26.42 1.47
C TRP A 63 24.39 25.72 0.70
N PHE A 64 25.62 26.23 0.73
CA PHE A 64 26.72 25.62 -0.02
C PHE A 64 27.32 24.41 0.70
N GLY A 65 27.48 24.46 2.03
CA GLY A 65 27.99 23.35 2.82
C GLY A 65 27.00 22.18 2.89
N ALA A 66 25.81 22.40 3.45
CA ALA A 66 24.88 21.30 3.72
C ALA A 66 24.22 20.74 2.45
N ARG A 67 23.80 21.59 1.50
CA ARG A 67 23.15 21.11 0.25
C ARG A 67 24.13 20.35 -0.63
N ARG A 68 25.35 20.86 -0.83
CA ARG A 68 26.34 20.25 -1.72
C ARG A 68 26.90 18.95 -1.14
N ILE A 69 26.98 18.85 0.19
CA ILE A 69 27.24 17.58 0.87
C ILE A 69 26.07 16.62 0.67
N ARG A 70 24.82 17.04 0.86
CA ARG A 70 23.65 16.17 0.66
C ARG A 70 23.51 15.69 -0.80
N THR A 71 23.89 16.51 -1.78
CA THR A 71 23.79 16.13 -3.20
C THR A 71 24.99 15.34 -3.72
N ARG A 72 26.21 15.59 -3.22
CA ARG A 72 27.43 14.91 -3.69
C ARG A 72 27.91 13.74 -2.80
N LEU A 73 27.62 13.77 -1.50
CA LEU A 73 27.83 12.65 -0.58
C LEU A 73 26.46 12.00 -0.32
N GLY A 74 26.16 10.93 -1.06
CA GLY A 74 25.04 10.04 -0.74
C GLY A 74 25.52 8.76 -0.08
N ASP A 75 24.80 7.67 -0.31
CA ASP A 75 25.06 6.38 0.33
C ASP A 75 26.39 5.73 -0.12
N ALA A 76 26.75 4.64 0.55
CA ALA A 76 27.96 3.88 0.31
C ALA A 76 28.13 3.49 -1.18
N THR A 77 27.02 3.27 -1.91
CA THR A 77 27.00 2.97 -3.34
C THR A 77 27.46 4.12 -4.23
N LYS A 78 27.02 5.36 -3.98
CA LYS A 78 27.48 6.56 -4.73
C LYS A 78 28.97 6.81 -4.49
N THR A 79 29.42 6.61 -3.26
CA THR A 79 30.84 6.73 -2.91
C THR A 79 31.66 5.62 -3.57
N ALA A 80 31.13 4.40 -3.64
CA ALA A 80 31.76 3.28 -4.34
C ALA A 80 31.90 3.51 -5.85
N ARG A 81 30.86 4.02 -6.52
CA ARG A 81 30.93 4.44 -7.94
C ARG A 81 32.00 5.51 -8.17
N PHE A 82 32.07 6.49 -7.27
CA PHE A 82 33.09 7.53 -7.34
C PHE A 82 34.51 6.98 -7.16
N VAL A 83 34.70 6.04 -6.24
CA VAL A 83 35.97 5.32 -6.06
C VAL A 83 36.32 4.51 -7.30
N GLY A 84 35.37 3.76 -7.86
CA GLY A 84 35.54 2.98 -9.08
C GLY A 84 35.97 3.80 -10.29
N ALA A 85 35.32 4.96 -10.50
CA ALA A 85 35.64 5.88 -11.59
C ALA A 85 37.05 6.52 -11.48
N ARG A 86 37.61 6.60 -10.26
CA ARG A 86 38.90 7.26 -9.98
C ARG A 86 40.04 6.27 -9.73
N ALA A 87 39.72 5.02 -9.44
CA ALA A 87 40.68 3.94 -9.20
C ALA A 87 40.43 2.82 -10.22
N PRO A 88 41.14 2.83 -11.38
CA PRO A 88 40.94 1.86 -12.45
C PRO A 88 41.11 0.40 -12.01
N ALA A 89 41.90 0.14 -10.95
CA ALA A 89 42.09 -1.19 -10.38
C ALA A 89 40.83 -1.77 -9.72
N LEU A 90 39.85 -0.92 -9.37
CA LEU A 90 38.60 -1.31 -8.73
C LEU A 90 37.40 -1.22 -9.68
N GLY A 91 37.36 -0.24 -10.59
CA GLY A 91 36.32 -0.15 -11.63
C GLY A 91 34.88 -0.29 -11.09
N GLU A 92 34.03 -1.03 -11.82
CA GLU A 92 32.66 -1.36 -11.39
C GLU A 92 32.62 -2.34 -10.21
N ASP A 93 33.69 -3.11 -9.99
CA ASP A 93 33.77 -4.08 -8.89
C ASP A 93 33.68 -3.39 -7.51
N ALA A 94 34.04 -2.11 -7.44
CA ALA A 94 33.85 -1.28 -6.26
C ALA A 94 32.37 -1.19 -5.84
N LEU A 95 31.48 -0.97 -6.81
CA LEU A 95 30.04 -0.89 -6.58
C LEU A 95 29.48 -2.27 -6.25
N SER A 96 29.82 -3.27 -7.08
CA SER A 96 29.35 -4.64 -6.91
C SER A 96 29.74 -5.22 -5.56
N ALA A 97 30.93 -4.90 -5.02
CA ALA A 97 31.33 -5.36 -3.70
C ALA A 97 30.52 -4.73 -2.55
N VAL A 98 30.03 -3.50 -2.69
CA VAL A 98 29.19 -2.83 -1.68
C VAL A 98 27.77 -3.36 -1.72
N GLU A 99 27.22 -3.58 -2.91
CA GLU A 99 25.87 -4.15 -3.10
C GLU A 99 25.83 -5.61 -2.64
N LEU A 100 26.79 -6.43 -3.09
CA LEU A 100 26.91 -7.84 -2.72
C LEU A 100 27.09 -8.04 -1.21
N HIS A 101 27.81 -7.15 -0.54
CA HIS A 101 27.95 -7.21 0.92
C HIS A 101 26.65 -6.90 1.65
N ALA A 102 25.84 -5.94 1.15
CA ALA A 102 24.54 -5.64 1.74
C ALA A 102 23.52 -6.78 1.54
N GLU A 103 23.67 -7.54 0.46
CA GLU A 103 22.79 -8.65 0.10
C GLU A 103 23.15 -9.97 0.82
N LEU A 104 24.41 -10.12 1.26
CA LEU A 104 24.82 -11.22 2.16
C LEU A 104 24.06 -11.23 3.49
N ASP A 105 23.60 -10.07 3.96
CA ASP A 105 22.81 -9.92 5.19
C ASP A 105 21.31 -10.24 4.98
N ARG A 106 20.87 -10.40 3.72
CA ARG A 106 19.47 -10.61 3.33
C ARG A 106 19.31 -11.90 2.53
N SER A 107 19.32 -13.05 3.21
CA SER A 107 18.99 -14.40 2.68
C SER A 107 19.39 -14.62 1.20
N PRO A 108 20.68 -14.82 0.91
CA PRO A 108 21.21 -14.73 -0.46
C PRO A 108 20.79 -15.91 -1.35
N SER A 109 20.43 -15.60 -2.60
CA SER A 109 20.09 -16.56 -3.68
C SER A 109 21.28 -16.96 -4.56
N PHE A 110 22.50 -16.67 -4.12
CA PHE A 110 23.76 -16.89 -4.84
C PHE A 110 24.77 -17.71 -4.03
N SER A 111 25.82 -18.22 -4.70
CA SER A 111 26.89 -18.99 -4.04
C SER A 111 27.68 -18.12 -3.04
N LEU A 112 27.62 -18.52 -1.77
CA LEU A 112 28.34 -17.86 -0.67
C LEU A 112 29.87 -17.95 -0.84
N GLU A 113 30.39 -19.04 -1.40
CA GLU A 113 31.83 -19.20 -1.64
C GLU A 113 32.33 -18.24 -2.71
N LEU A 114 31.61 -18.12 -3.84
CA LEU A 114 31.97 -17.19 -4.91
C LEU A 114 31.84 -15.74 -4.45
N ALA A 115 30.79 -15.41 -3.69
CA ALA A 115 30.60 -14.08 -3.15
C ALA A 115 31.74 -13.69 -2.19
N ARG A 116 32.14 -14.59 -1.29
CA ARG A 116 33.28 -14.36 -0.39
C ARG A 116 34.61 -14.27 -1.12
N ALA A 117 34.83 -15.08 -2.15
CA ALA A 117 36.04 -15.04 -2.96
C ALA A 117 36.16 -13.71 -3.74
N PHE A 118 35.07 -13.25 -4.35
CA PHE A 118 35.01 -11.96 -5.02
C PHE A 118 35.26 -10.80 -4.05
N LEU A 119 34.62 -10.81 -2.88
CA LEU A 119 34.83 -9.78 -1.87
C LEU A 119 36.29 -9.76 -1.39
N ALA A 120 36.93 -10.92 -1.19
CA ALA A 120 38.33 -11.00 -0.79
C ALA A 120 39.29 -10.44 -1.86
N ASP A 121 39.03 -10.72 -3.15
CA ASP A 121 39.81 -10.18 -4.26
C ASP A 121 39.69 -8.65 -4.35
N VAL A 122 38.46 -8.12 -4.29
CA VAL A 122 38.22 -6.68 -4.30
C VAL A 122 38.85 -6.01 -3.07
N ASP A 123 38.85 -6.66 -1.91
CA ASP A 123 39.50 -6.12 -0.71
C ASP A 123 41.03 -6.05 -0.86
N ALA A 124 41.63 -7.09 -1.45
CA ALA A 124 43.07 -7.11 -1.76
C ALA A 124 43.48 -6.01 -2.75
N ARG A 125 42.63 -5.69 -3.74
CA ARG A 125 42.83 -4.55 -4.65
C ARG A 125 42.58 -3.21 -3.96
N ALA A 126 41.57 -3.12 -3.10
CA ALA A 126 41.18 -1.89 -2.42
C ALA A 126 42.23 -1.39 -1.42
N THR A 127 42.96 -2.30 -0.76
CA THR A 127 44.06 -1.92 0.16
C THR A 127 45.22 -1.20 -0.53
N LYS A 128 45.38 -1.38 -1.85
CA LYS A 128 46.41 -0.71 -2.66
C LYS A 128 46.02 0.70 -3.12
N VAL A 129 44.75 1.09 -2.94
CA VAL A 129 44.24 2.40 -3.34
C VAL A 129 44.32 3.37 -2.15
N ALA A 130 45.20 4.37 -2.27
CA ALA A 130 45.28 5.44 -1.28
C ALA A 130 44.04 6.35 -1.39
N PRO A 131 43.31 6.65 -0.29
CA PRO A 131 42.15 7.53 -0.37
C PRO A 131 42.50 8.97 -0.81
N GLU A 132 43.78 9.38 -0.70
CA GLU A 132 44.29 10.66 -1.22
C GLU A 132 44.27 10.76 -2.74
N SER A 133 44.50 9.68 -3.47
CA SER A 133 44.55 9.71 -4.93
C SER A 133 43.16 9.78 -5.57
N VAL A 134 42.12 9.49 -4.79
CA VAL A 134 40.71 9.45 -5.24
C VAL A 134 40.05 10.84 -5.11
N VAL A 135 40.36 11.58 -4.04
CA VAL A 135 39.74 12.87 -3.70
C VAL A 135 40.66 14.03 -4.07
N ASP A 136 40.24 14.87 -5.02
CA ASP A 136 41.00 16.07 -5.40
C ASP A 136 40.83 17.20 -4.36
N ALA A 137 41.91 17.54 -3.66
CA ALA A 137 41.94 18.61 -2.66
C ALA A 137 42.29 20.00 -3.25
N ARG A 138 42.55 20.12 -4.56
CA ARG A 138 42.93 21.39 -5.20
C ARG A 138 41.85 22.48 -5.06
N PRO A 139 40.53 22.21 -5.20
CA PRO A 139 39.50 23.24 -5.03
C PRO A 139 39.50 23.83 -3.62
N ALA A 140 39.58 22.99 -2.59
CA ALA A 140 39.70 23.42 -1.20
C ALA A 140 40.95 24.27 -0.96
N ARG A 141 42.10 23.86 -1.49
CA ARG A 141 43.35 24.65 -1.41
C ARG A 141 43.25 26.01 -2.10
N ARG A 142 42.60 26.08 -3.26
CA ARG A 142 42.36 27.35 -3.98
C ARG A 142 41.44 28.27 -3.18
N ALA A 143 40.37 27.74 -2.59
CA ALA A 143 39.48 28.51 -1.73
C ALA A 143 40.20 29.04 -0.49
N THR A 144 41.05 28.25 0.16
CA THR A 144 41.86 28.71 1.29
C THR A 144 42.90 29.77 0.89
N LEU A 145 43.51 29.65 -0.30
CA LEU A 145 44.42 30.67 -0.82
C LEU A 145 43.66 31.97 -1.14
N GLY A 146 42.45 31.86 -1.69
CA GLY A 146 41.54 32.99 -1.90
C GLY A 146 41.26 33.72 -0.59
N LEU A 147 40.82 33.00 0.45
CA LEU A 147 40.61 33.56 1.79
C LEU A 147 41.84 34.32 2.32
N VAL A 148 43.04 33.73 2.20
CA VAL A 148 44.28 34.36 2.67
C VAL A 148 44.58 35.64 1.88
N ALA A 149 44.40 35.62 0.56
CA ALA A 149 44.58 36.79 -0.28
C ALA A 149 43.58 37.91 0.06
N THR A 150 42.30 37.56 0.24
CA THR A 150 41.24 38.48 0.66
C THR A 150 41.54 39.10 2.02
N PHE A 151 41.98 38.28 2.99
CA PHE A 151 42.38 38.76 4.30
C PHE A 151 43.55 39.73 4.23
N ALA A 152 44.59 39.41 3.45
CA ALA A 152 45.73 40.29 3.25
C ALA A 152 45.34 41.63 2.62
N LEU A 153 44.48 41.61 1.58
CA LEU A 153 43.98 42.82 0.92
C LEU A 153 43.12 43.68 1.87
N ALA A 154 42.21 43.05 2.61
CA ALA A 154 41.39 43.74 3.61
C ALA A 154 42.26 44.37 4.71
N LEU A 155 43.28 43.65 5.19
CA LEU A 155 44.25 44.17 6.16
C LEU A 155 44.99 45.40 5.63
N VAL A 156 45.48 45.34 4.39
CA VAL A 156 46.17 46.48 3.77
C VAL A 156 45.23 47.67 3.62
N ALA A 157 44.01 47.47 3.13
CA ALA A 157 43.02 48.53 2.99
C ALA A 157 42.70 49.18 4.35
N VAL A 158 42.42 48.35 5.37
CA VAL A 158 42.15 48.81 6.74
C VAL A 158 43.35 49.53 7.33
N PHE A 159 44.58 49.09 7.05
CA PHE A 159 45.79 49.74 7.55
C PHE A 159 46.04 51.10 6.89
N VAL A 160 45.92 51.18 5.56
CA VAL A 160 46.13 52.42 4.78
C VAL A 160 45.09 53.48 5.14
N TRP A 161 43.83 53.10 5.32
CA TRP A 161 42.72 54.00 5.65
C TRP A 161 42.18 53.81 7.06
N ARG A 162 43.08 53.49 8.00
CA ARG A 162 42.74 53.12 9.39
C ARG A 162 41.83 54.13 10.09
N SER A 163 42.10 55.42 9.93
CA SER A 163 41.31 56.47 10.61
C SER A 163 39.89 56.61 10.05
N ALA A 164 39.67 56.32 8.77
CA ALA A 164 38.35 56.32 8.16
C ALA A 164 37.58 55.05 8.57
N TRP A 165 38.23 53.89 8.46
CA TRP A 165 37.63 52.61 8.80
C TRP A 165 37.28 52.49 10.29
N LEU A 166 38.17 52.90 11.20
CA LEU A 166 37.90 52.85 12.65
C LEU A 166 36.69 53.72 13.03
N ARG A 167 36.58 54.93 12.48
CA ARG A 167 35.43 55.82 12.73
C ARG A 167 34.13 55.22 12.21
N GLY A 168 34.11 54.76 10.96
CA GLY A 168 32.91 54.14 10.42
C GLY A 168 32.53 52.87 11.18
N MET A 169 33.49 52.03 11.54
CA MET A 169 33.20 50.79 12.27
C MET A 169 32.69 51.06 13.71
N THR A 170 33.20 52.09 14.39
CA THR A 170 32.65 52.52 15.68
C THR A 170 31.20 53.02 15.54
N ASP A 171 30.89 53.77 14.48
CA ASP A 171 29.53 54.29 14.25
C ASP A 171 28.55 53.19 13.80
N ALA A 172 29.03 52.21 13.03
CA ALA A 172 28.27 51.05 12.60
C ALA A 172 27.91 50.14 13.77
N LEU A 173 28.87 49.87 14.67
CA LEU A 173 28.71 48.99 15.84
C LEU A 173 28.10 49.68 17.05
N ALA A 174 27.99 51.01 17.05
CA ALA A 174 27.23 51.75 18.04
C ALA A 174 25.74 51.34 17.93
N LEU A 175 25.33 50.31 18.69
CA LEU A 175 23.93 50.13 19.08
C LEU A 175 23.47 51.50 19.57
N GLY A 176 22.36 51.99 19.02
CA GLY A 176 21.96 53.39 19.11
C GLY A 176 21.77 53.88 20.54
N GLU A 177 22.87 54.14 21.25
CA GLU A 177 22.94 55.10 22.31
C GLU A 177 23.31 56.40 21.64
N ARG A 178 22.28 57.21 21.36
CA ARG A 178 22.50 58.65 21.48
C ARG A 178 22.99 58.85 22.91
N ALA A 179 24.30 58.94 23.08
CA ALA A 179 24.91 59.45 24.29
C ALA A 179 24.40 60.88 24.46
N ARG A 180 23.24 61.02 25.11
CA ARG A 180 22.93 62.22 25.87
C ARG A 180 24.04 62.29 26.89
N ALA A 181 24.78 63.39 26.91
CA ALA A 181 25.70 63.67 28.00
C ALA A 181 24.89 63.58 29.30
N VAL A 182 25.02 62.46 30.02
CA VAL A 182 24.43 62.28 31.33
C VAL A 182 25.23 63.19 32.24
N VAL A 183 24.62 64.29 32.65
CA VAL A 183 25.10 65.07 33.79
C VAL A 183 25.08 64.10 34.97
N HIS A 184 26.25 63.73 35.48
CA HIS A 184 26.34 62.90 36.68
C HIS A 184 25.83 63.74 37.87
N TYR A 185 24.59 63.50 38.25
CA TYR A 185 24.04 63.98 39.51
C TYR A 185 24.49 63.06 40.64
N GLU A 186 24.97 63.63 41.74
CA GLU A 186 25.30 62.86 42.94
C GLU A 186 24.02 62.32 43.59
N PRO A 187 24.04 61.12 44.21
CA PRO A 187 22.88 60.59 44.92
C PRO A 187 22.52 61.50 46.10
N ILE A 188 21.37 62.17 46.02
CA ILE A 188 20.83 63.04 47.10
C ILE A 188 19.94 62.27 48.10
N THR A 189 19.76 60.98 47.86
CA THR A 189 19.00 60.04 48.70
C THR A 189 19.85 58.78 48.92
N GLY A 190 19.76 58.18 50.12
CA GLY A 190 20.37 56.89 50.44
C GLY A 190 19.54 55.71 49.91
N ASP A 191 19.65 54.56 50.59
CA ASP A 191 18.97 53.32 50.18
C ASP A 191 17.48 53.53 49.89
N ILE A 192 17.04 53.04 48.73
CA ILE A 192 15.65 53.12 48.31
C ILE A 192 14.99 51.78 48.61
N GLN A 193 13.89 51.83 49.35
CA GLN A 193 12.99 50.72 49.55
C GLN A 193 11.82 50.85 48.58
N LEU A 194 11.64 49.88 47.70
CA LEU A 194 10.57 49.83 46.71
C LEU A 194 9.60 48.70 47.07
N THR A 195 8.32 49.03 47.18
CA THR A 195 7.24 48.07 47.40
C THR A 195 6.33 48.06 46.17
N TYR A 196 6.33 46.94 45.46
CA TYR A 196 5.54 46.72 44.24
C TYR A 196 4.21 46.08 44.61
N LYS A 197 3.12 46.74 44.20
CA LYS A 197 1.77 46.21 44.27
C LYS A 197 1.28 45.98 42.84
N TYR A 198 1.39 44.72 42.42
CA TYR A 198 1.07 44.29 41.06
C TYR A 198 -0.43 44.36 40.77
N PRO A 199 -0.84 44.52 39.49
CA PRO A 199 -2.24 44.46 39.09
C PRO A 199 -2.90 43.14 39.48
N ALA A 200 -4.20 43.18 39.79
CA ALA A 200 -4.94 42.01 40.29
C ALA A 200 -4.91 40.80 39.34
N TYR A 201 -4.88 41.01 38.01
CA TYR A 201 -4.84 39.93 37.02
C TYR A 201 -3.55 39.10 37.06
N THR A 202 -2.44 39.68 37.53
CA THR A 202 -1.14 38.99 37.59
C THR A 202 -1.07 37.92 38.69
N GLY A 203 -1.94 38.01 39.71
CA GLY A 203 -1.94 37.13 40.88
C GLY A 203 -0.66 37.19 41.74
N LEU A 204 0.22 38.16 41.49
CA LEU A 204 1.50 38.27 42.19
C LEU A 204 1.34 38.91 43.59
N PRO A 205 1.99 38.36 44.64
CA PRO A 205 1.96 38.96 45.97
C PRO A 205 2.76 40.27 45.99
N LEU A 206 2.44 41.14 46.95
CA LEU A 206 3.23 42.35 47.20
C LEU A 206 4.71 42.00 47.40
N ARG A 207 5.60 42.70 46.69
CA ARG A 207 7.05 42.49 46.76
C ARG A 207 7.73 43.74 47.28
N THR A 208 8.52 43.62 48.34
CA THR A 208 9.35 44.72 48.86
C THR A 208 10.82 44.41 48.62
N VAL A 209 11.53 45.32 47.97
CA VAL A 209 12.97 45.28 47.75
C VAL A 209 13.62 46.34 48.62
N GLN A 210 14.48 45.93 49.55
CA GLN A 210 15.26 46.85 50.39
C GLN A 210 16.65 47.08 49.79
N GLY A 211 17.18 48.29 49.91
CA GLY A 211 18.50 48.65 49.37
C GLY A 211 18.55 48.62 47.84
N ALA A 212 17.43 48.92 47.16
CA ALA A 212 17.39 48.96 45.72
C ALA A 212 18.28 50.10 45.19
N SER A 213 18.97 49.85 44.06
CA SER A 213 19.70 50.88 43.31
C SER A 213 18.81 51.99 42.76
N GLY A 214 17.48 51.83 42.87
CA GLY A 214 16.47 52.73 42.33
C GLY A 214 15.93 52.29 40.97
N GLU A 215 16.45 51.24 40.33
CA GLU A 215 15.88 50.72 39.10
C GLU A 215 14.51 50.04 39.34
N ILE A 216 13.53 50.38 38.51
CA ILE A 216 12.18 49.82 38.57
C ILE A 216 11.95 48.95 37.33
N SER A 217 11.65 47.66 37.53
CA SER A 217 11.17 46.75 36.49
C SER A 217 9.87 46.10 36.96
N ALA A 218 8.77 46.36 36.26
CA ALA A 218 7.47 45.81 36.60
C ALA A 218 6.50 45.82 35.40
N PRO A 219 5.46 44.96 35.40
CA PRO A 219 4.38 45.02 34.42
C PRO A 219 3.64 46.36 34.46
N ALA A 220 3.09 46.76 33.32
CA ALA A 220 2.25 47.95 33.21
C ALA A 220 1.05 47.88 34.18
N GLY A 221 0.75 48.99 34.85
CA GLY A 221 -0.28 49.10 35.88
C GLY A 221 0.20 48.78 37.30
N THR A 222 1.47 48.43 37.51
CA THR A 222 2.02 48.18 38.85
C THR A 222 2.14 49.48 39.65
N GLU A 223 1.57 49.51 40.85
CA GLU A 223 1.71 50.61 41.80
C GLU A 223 3.01 50.43 42.61
N VAL A 224 3.95 51.36 42.48
CA VAL A 224 5.22 51.35 43.20
C VAL A 224 5.16 52.34 44.35
N GLN A 225 5.28 51.84 45.57
CA GLN A 225 5.42 52.63 46.79
C GLN A 225 6.90 52.71 47.14
N LEU A 226 7.43 53.92 47.27
CA LEU A 226 8.84 54.15 47.56
C LEU A 226 9.01 54.77 48.95
N ARG A 227 10.07 54.34 49.62
CA ARG A 227 10.57 54.93 50.86
C ARG A 227 12.08 55.10 50.74
N THR A 228 12.59 56.29 50.98
CA THR A 228 14.03 56.55 50.98
C THR A 228 14.37 57.64 52.01
N ARG A 229 15.66 57.88 52.23
CA ARG A 229 16.15 58.88 53.18
C ARG A 229 17.05 59.88 52.48
N ALA A 230 16.74 61.17 52.60
CA ALA A 230 17.57 62.26 52.08
C ALA A 230 18.91 62.35 52.82
N ASP A 231 19.97 62.72 52.09
CA ASP A 231 21.32 62.95 52.64
C ASP A 231 21.38 64.17 53.58
N ARG A 232 20.45 65.11 53.41
CA ARG A 232 20.32 66.38 54.13
C ARG A 232 18.87 66.64 54.56
N PRO A 233 18.61 67.55 55.51
CA PRO A 233 17.25 67.93 55.87
C PRO A 233 16.54 68.66 54.72
N VAL A 234 15.33 68.22 54.37
CA VAL A 234 14.54 68.76 53.24
C VAL A 234 13.16 69.18 53.74
N ARG A 235 12.65 70.34 53.29
CA ARG A 235 11.28 70.80 53.64
C ARG A 235 10.23 70.37 52.62
N ARG A 236 10.61 70.24 51.35
CA ARG A 236 9.77 69.80 50.24
C ARG A 236 10.59 68.99 49.25
N ALA A 237 10.10 67.80 48.91
CA ALA A 237 10.69 66.92 47.93
C ALA A 237 9.61 66.45 46.95
N GLU A 238 10.01 66.22 45.71
CA GLU A 238 9.17 65.67 44.64
C GLU A 238 9.91 64.52 43.97
N ILE A 239 9.14 63.56 43.46
CA ILE A 239 9.60 62.58 42.50
C ILE A 239 9.09 62.98 41.12
N VAL A 240 9.99 63.10 40.15
CA VAL A 240 9.63 63.43 38.76
C VAL A 240 9.70 62.14 37.95
N VAL A 241 8.55 61.63 37.51
CA VAL A 241 8.41 60.40 36.73
C VAL A 241 8.05 60.77 35.30
N ASN A 242 8.92 60.46 34.32
CA ASN A 242 8.70 60.78 32.91
C ASN A 242 8.30 62.25 32.64
N GLY A 243 8.80 63.18 33.46
CA GLY A 243 8.51 64.62 33.37
C GLY A 243 7.32 65.11 34.21
N VAL A 244 6.55 64.21 34.82
CA VAL A 244 5.45 64.54 35.74
C VAL A 244 5.96 64.59 37.17
N ALA A 245 5.82 65.74 37.84
CA ALA A 245 6.24 65.92 39.22
C ALA A 245 5.13 65.50 40.20
N LEU A 246 5.47 64.61 41.14
CA LEU A 246 4.59 64.12 42.20
C LEU A 246 5.20 64.50 43.57
N PRO A 247 4.43 65.09 44.48
CA PRO A 247 4.93 65.48 45.79
C PRO A 247 5.25 64.26 46.66
N LEU A 248 6.38 64.29 47.36
CA LEU A 248 6.74 63.29 48.37
C LEU A 248 6.37 63.81 49.77
N GLN A 249 5.90 62.90 50.62
CA GLN A 249 5.68 63.18 52.02
C GLN A 249 7.03 63.12 52.75
N VAL A 250 7.37 64.20 53.47
CA VAL A 250 8.61 64.30 54.23
C VAL A 250 8.33 64.09 55.71
N GLU A 251 8.96 63.08 56.31
CA GLU A 251 8.90 62.78 57.74
C GLU A 251 10.28 62.97 58.39
N ASN A 252 10.32 63.40 59.66
CA ASN A 252 11.57 63.59 60.42
C ASN A 252 12.64 64.43 59.70
N GLU A 253 12.20 65.39 58.87
CA GLU A 253 13.02 66.23 57.98
C GLU A 253 13.88 65.50 56.94
N ARG A 254 13.90 64.15 56.91
CA ARG A 254 14.81 63.36 56.06
C ARG A 254 14.21 62.11 55.44
N ASP A 255 13.13 61.55 55.97
CA ASP A 255 12.49 60.36 55.41
C ASP A 255 11.47 60.78 54.34
N LEU A 256 11.55 60.17 53.16
CA LEU A 256 10.73 60.49 51.99
C LEU A 256 9.84 59.31 51.62
N LEU A 257 8.54 59.56 51.48
CA LEU A 257 7.52 58.56 51.14
C LEU A 257 6.71 59.03 49.92
N GLY A 258 6.44 58.13 49.00
CA GLY A 258 5.59 58.41 47.83
C GLY A 258 5.12 57.17 47.11
N SER A 259 4.20 57.33 46.15
CA SER A 259 3.78 56.25 45.27
C SER A 259 3.44 56.77 43.88
N PHE A 260 3.59 55.90 42.88
CA PHE A 260 3.16 56.16 41.50
C PHE A 260 2.91 54.85 40.74
N THR A 261 2.17 54.92 39.64
CA THR A 261 1.87 53.76 38.79
C THR A 261 2.81 53.71 37.59
N VAL A 262 3.31 52.52 37.28
CA VAL A 262 4.15 52.26 36.11
C VAL A 262 3.25 52.09 34.89
N GLU A 263 3.21 53.08 33.99
CA GLU A 263 2.39 53.04 32.77
C GLU A 263 3.22 52.84 31.49
N ALA A 264 4.37 53.51 31.41
CA ALA A 264 5.23 53.52 30.23
C ALA A 264 6.71 53.49 30.61
N PRO A 265 7.58 52.92 29.75
CA PRO A 265 9.02 52.89 29.98
C PRO A 265 9.60 54.31 30.01
N GLY A 266 10.62 54.53 30.83
CA GLY A 266 11.28 55.83 30.95
C GLY A 266 12.18 55.95 32.18
N SER A 267 12.11 57.05 32.91
CA SER A 267 12.97 57.30 34.07
C SER A 267 12.32 58.19 35.12
N TYR A 268 12.79 58.09 36.36
CA TYR A 268 12.42 59.00 37.43
C TYR A 268 13.63 59.55 38.18
N HIS A 269 13.48 60.71 38.82
CA HIS A 269 14.50 61.24 39.73
C HIS A 269 13.86 61.99 40.89
N PHE A 270 14.64 62.15 41.97
CA PHE A 270 14.26 62.98 43.11
C PHE A 270 14.67 64.42 42.88
N ARG A 271 13.79 65.35 43.29
CA ARG A 271 14.04 66.78 43.23
C ARG A 271 13.70 67.42 44.56
N PHE A 272 14.64 68.17 45.14
CA PHE A 272 14.42 68.94 46.36
C PHE A 272 14.12 70.40 46.02
N LEU A 273 13.17 71.00 46.75
CA LEU A 273 12.73 72.37 46.52
C LEU A 273 13.05 73.26 47.73
N ASN A 274 13.51 74.48 47.45
CA ASN A 274 13.73 75.49 48.48
C ASN A 274 12.43 76.18 48.91
N ALA A 275 12.51 77.08 49.90
CA ALA A 275 11.35 77.81 50.44
C ALA A 275 10.57 78.66 49.41
N PHE A 276 11.18 78.97 48.26
CA PHE A 276 10.57 79.71 47.16
C PHE A 276 10.07 78.80 46.02
N GLY A 277 10.10 77.48 46.21
CA GLY A 277 9.64 76.49 45.23
C GLY A 277 10.59 76.30 44.04
N ARG A 278 11.84 76.76 44.11
CA ARG A 278 12.87 76.51 43.09
C ARG A 278 13.67 75.26 43.43
N GLU A 279 14.06 74.52 42.39
CA GLU A 279 14.96 73.37 42.48
C GLU A 279 16.25 73.75 43.21
N SER A 280 16.53 73.07 44.32
CA SER A 280 17.78 73.25 45.07
C SER A 280 18.79 72.18 44.68
N ASP A 281 18.35 70.93 44.58
CA ASP A 281 19.18 69.77 44.26
C ASP A 281 18.35 68.75 43.47
N ARG A 282 19.02 68.01 42.58
CA ARG A 282 18.44 66.98 41.72
C ARG A 282 19.29 65.71 41.79
N GLY A 283 18.62 64.57 41.96
CA GLY A 283 19.25 63.25 41.94
C GLY A 283 19.40 62.69 40.52
N PRO A 284 20.13 61.55 40.38
CA PRO A 284 20.29 60.89 39.08
C PRO A 284 18.96 60.38 38.52
N ASP A 285 18.88 60.30 37.18
CA ASP A 285 17.76 59.67 36.49
C ASP A 285 17.88 58.14 36.62
N LEU A 286 16.91 57.54 37.30
CA LEU A 286 16.77 56.11 37.57
C LEU A 286 15.81 55.48 36.54
N PRO A 287 16.15 54.35 35.91
CA PRO A 287 15.36 53.78 34.83
C PRO A 287 14.07 53.10 35.32
N ILE A 288 13.03 53.19 34.49
CA ILE A 288 11.75 52.46 34.60
C ILE A 288 11.61 51.58 33.36
N ASN A 289 11.66 50.26 33.56
CA ASN A 289 11.44 49.24 32.56
C ASN A 289 10.04 48.64 32.73
N VAL A 290 9.26 48.64 31.64
CA VAL A 290 7.93 48.01 31.61
C VAL A 290 8.05 46.63 30.99
N GLU A 291 7.69 45.62 31.76
CA GLU A 291 7.63 44.24 31.27
C GLU A 291 6.32 44.05 30.50
N ALA A 292 6.42 43.76 29.20
CA ALA A 292 5.26 43.52 28.35
C ALA A 292 4.74 42.09 28.56
N ASP A 293 3.45 41.98 28.83
CA ASP A 293 2.73 40.72 28.99
C ASP A 293 2.63 39.98 27.64
N THR A 294 2.94 38.67 27.63
CA THR A 294 3.10 37.88 26.41
C THR A 294 1.79 37.21 25.98
N ALA A 295 1.57 37.07 24.67
CA ALA A 295 0.41 36.33 24.19
C ALA A 295 0.52 34.83 24.56
N PRO A 296 -0.60 34.16 24.84
CA PRO A 296 -0.60 32.77 25.27
C PRO A 296 -0.07 31.86 24.15
N LYS A 297 0.59 30.78 24.53
CA LYS A 297 1.09 29.77 23.59
C LYS A 297 0.16 28.57 23.59
N VAL A 298 -0.28 28.15 22.40
CA VAL A 298 -1.19 27.02 22.22
C VAL A 298 -0.59 25.99 21.28
N SER A 299 -0.63 24.72 21.67
CA SER A 299 -0.16 23.58 20.89
C SER A 299 -1.25 22.51 20.81
N LEU A 300 -1.58 22.09 19.58
CA LEU A 300 -2.47 20.95 19.32
C LEU A 300 -1.61 19.68 19.20
N LEU A 301 -1.63 18.86 20.25
CA LEU A 301 -0.80 17.67 20.43
C LEU A 301 -1.37 16.44 19.70
N LEU A 302 -2.70 16.28 19.70
CA LEU A 302 -3.40 15.25 18.92
C LEU A 302 -4.63 15.86 18.24
N PRO A 303 -4.90 15.50 16.97
CA PRO A 303 -4.00 14.74 16.10
C PRO A 303 -2.72 15.53 15.75
N GLY A 304 -1.67 14.77 15.41
CA GLY A 304 -0.34 15.30 15.12
C GLY A 304 -0.19 15.86 13.71
N GLU A 305 -1.10 15.49 12.82
CA GLU A 305 -1.19 15.85 11.41
C GLU A 305 -2.67 15.84 11.00
N ASP A 306 -2.96 16.23 9.76
CA ASP A 306 -4.31 16.10 9.20
C ASP A 306 -4.80 14.65 9.30
N VAL A 307 -6.09 14.48 9.58
CA VAL A 307 -6.70 13.16 9.80
C VAL A 307 -7.89 12.94 8.90
N GLU A 308 -8.11 11.70 8.53
CA GLU A 308 -9.33 11.24 7.87
C GLU A 308 -10.14 10.40 8.88
N VAL A 309 -11.45 10.64 8.95
CA VAL A 309 -12.36 10.00 9.90
C VAL A 309 -13.62 9.51 9.21
N ASP A 310 -14.27 8.50 9.77
CA ASP A 310 -15.52 8.00 9.21
C ASP A 310 -16.69 8.98 9.42
N PRO A 311 -17.69 8.98 8.51
CA PRO A 311 -18.91 9.75 8.72
C PRO A 311 -19.57 9.41 10.06
N GLY A 312 -19.73 10.41 10.92
CA GLY A 312 -20.34 10.24 12.24
C GLY A 312 -19.37 9.85 13.37
N GLU A 313 -18.08 9.71 13.10
CA GLU A 313 -17.08 9.38 14.11
C GLU A 313 -16.70 10.59 14.98
N LYS A 314 -16.20 10.33 16.20
CA LYS A 314 -15.72 11.37 17.12
C LYS A 314 -14.21 11.53 17.00
N LEU A 315 -13.73 12.76 16.85
CA LEU A 315 -12.31 13.07 16.81
C LEU A 315 -11.78 13.45 18.20
N THR A 316 -10.73 12.78 18.65
CA THR A 316 -10.07 13.12 19.92
C THR A 316 -9.02 14.22 19.71
N LEU A 317 -9.23 15.37 20.35
CA LEU A 317 -8.32 16.50 20.36
C LEU A 317 -7.56 16.54 21.69
N ARG A 318 -6.23 16.60 21.65
CA ARG A 318 -5.41 16.87 22.83
C ARG A 318 -4.65 18.15 22.62
N TYR A 319 -4.78 19.10 23.54
CA TYR A 319 -4.18 20.42 23.41
C TYR A 319 -3.48 20.83 24.69
N GLU A 320 -2.55 21.77 24.56
CA GLU A 320 -1.80 22.38 25.64
C GLU A 320 -1.77 23.89 25.40
N ALA A 321 -2.16 24.66 26.41
CA ALA A 321 -2.13 26.12 26.40
C ALA A 321 -1.40 26.63 27.64
N THR A 322 -0.48 27.58 27.46
CA THR A 322 0.35 28.13 28.54
C THR A 322 0.47 29.64 28.43
N ASP A 323 0.44 30.31 29.57
CA ASP A 323 0.50 31.77 29.72
C ASP A 323 1.28 32.18 30.98
N ASP A 324 1.85 33.38 31.00
CA ASP A 324 2.64 33.89 32.13
C ASP A 324 1.80 34.35 33.32
N TYR A 325 0.58 34.87 33.10
CA TYR A 325 -0.29 35.40 34.15
C TYR A 325 -1.62 34.67 34.30
N GLY A 326 -2.09 34.01 33.24
CA GLY A 326 -3.22 33.09 33.28
C GLY A 326 -4.15 33.22 32.07
N LEU A 327 -4.87 32.14 31.78
CA LEU A 327 -5.82 32.08 30.67
C LEU A 327 -7.23 32.53 31.10
N THR A 328 -7.98 33.19 30.21
CA THR A 328 -9.42 33.51 30.38
C THR A 328 -10.34 32.75 29.43
N GLY A 329 -9.83 32.30 28.28
CA GLY A 329 -10.62 31.60 27.27
C GLY A 329 -9.82 30.53 26.56
N LEU A 330 -10.51 29.45 26.21
CA LEU A 330 -9.97 28.41 25.34
C LEU A 330 -11.10 27.89 24.44
N GLU A 331 -10.93 28.03 23.13
CA GLU A 331 -11.97 27.72 22.14
C GLU A 331 -11.38 26.90 20.99
N LEU A 332 -12.13 25.89 20.55
CA LEU A 332 -11.95 25.25 19.25
C LEU A 332 -12.64 26.11 18.21
N VAL A 333 -11.87 26.60 17.25
CA VAL A 333 -12.36 27.36 16.11
C VAL A 333 -12.31 26.46 14.89
N PHE A 334 -13.44 26.31 14.20
CA PHE A 334 -13.49 25.48 13.00
C PHE A 334 -14.39 26.06 11.91
N ARG A 335 -14.21 25.59 10.68
CA ARG A 335 -14.98 25.98 9.51
C ARG A 335 -15.31 24.74 8.69
N THR A 336 -16.60 24.51 8.48
CA THR A 336 -17.12 23.48 7.57
C THR A 336 -17.10 23.98 6.11
N PRO A 337 -17.19 23.09 5.11
CA PRO A 337 -17.31 23.49 3.70
C PRO A 337 -18.48 24.45 3.47
N GLY A 338 -18.23 25.61 2.86
CA GLY A 338 -19.24 26.64 2.60
C GLY A 338 -19.80 27.36 3.85
N GLY A 339 -19.36 26.99 5.06
CA GLY A 339 -19.87 27.52 6.32
C GLY A 339 -19.11 28.74 6.85
N LYS A 340 -19.74 29.45 7.80
CA LYS A 340 -19.07 30.48 8.62
C LYS A 340 -18.23 29.83 9.72
N GLU A 341 -17.28 30.58 10.26
CA GLU A 341 -16.48 30.16 11.42
C GLU A 341 -17.39 29.87 12.63
N GLN A 342 -17.19 28.71 13.24
CA GLN A 342 -17.89 28.26 14.44
C GLN A 342 -16.88 28.10 15.59
N ARG A 343 -17.35 28.34 16.82
CA ARG A 343 -16.53 28.35 18.03
C ARG A 343 -17.15 27.47 19.10
N VAL A 344 -16.36 26.55 19.66
CA VAL A 344 -16.76 25.65 20.73
C VAL A 344 -15.84 25.86 21.92
N LYS A 345 -16.39 26.14 23.10
CA LYS A 345 -15.61 26.30 24.32
C LYS A 345 -14.98 24.96 24.72
N LEU A 346 -13.68 24.98 24.99
CA LEU A 346 -12.91 23.83 25.43
C LEU A 346 -12.73 23.85 26.96
N PRO A 347 -12.64 22.68 27.61
CA PRO A 347 -12.32 22.61 29.03
C PRO A 347 -10.93 23.17 29.31
N ARG A 348 -10.80 23.84 30.45
CA ARG A 348 -9.54 24.44 30.92
C ARG A 348 -9.45 24.35 32.43
N GLU A 349 -8.22 24.22 32.94
CA GLU A 349 -7.94 24.37 34.36
C GLU A 349 -7.66 25.84 34.67
N ASP A 350 -8.12 26.33 35.81
CA ASP A 350 -7.83 27.69 36.26
C ASP A 350 -6.34 27.79 36.63
N GLY A 351 -5.57 28.56 35.84
CA GLY A 351 -4.14 28.72 36.08
C GLY A 351 -3.35 29.22 34.87
N ARG A 352 -2.03 29.05 34.94
CA ARG A 352 -1.05 29.46 33.93
C ARG A 352 -0.84 28.43 32.81
N ALA A 353 -1.31 27.21 33.01
CA ALA A 353 -1.21 26.14 32.03
C ALA A 353 -2.47 25.27 32.08
N THR A 354 -2.86 24.75 30.93
CA THR A 354 -3.94 23.79 30.78
C THR A 354 -3.48 22.73 29.79
N ARG A 355 -3.72 21.46 30.12
CA ARG A 355 -3.47 20.34 29.22
C ARG A 355 -4.58 19.33 29.35
N GLU A 356 -5.45 19.27 28.34
CA GLU A 356 -6.68 18.51 28.39
C GLU A 356 -6.92 17.72 27.11
N THR A 357 -7.85 16.76 27.19
CA THR A 357 -8.32 15.97 26.05
C THR A 357 -9.82 16.19 25.86
N TRP A 358 -10.23 16.47 24.62
CA TRP A 358 -11.61 16.73 24.24
C TRP A 358 -12.05 15.79 23.13
N SER A 359 -13.24 15.18 23.28
CA SER A 359 -13.85 14.38 22.23
C SER A 359 -14.79 15.25 21.41
N TRP A 360 -14.38 15.59 20.19
CA TRP A 360 -15.15 16.38 19.26
C TRP A 360 -16.13 15.50 18.47
N ASP A 361 -17.42 15.69 18.68
CA ASP A 361 -18.48 14.97 17.97
C ASP A 361 -18.77 15.61 16.61
N LEU A 362 -18.38 14.93 15.53
CA LEU A 362 -18.61 15.37 14.15
C LEU A 362 -19.96 14.88 13.60
N GLY A 363 -20.58 13.87 14.21
CA GLY A 363 -21.84 13.29 13.72
C GLY A 363 -23.02 14.24 13.79
N GLY A 364 -22.98 15.21 14.71
CA GLY A 364 -24.00 16.26 14.81
C GLY A 364 -23.97 17.30 13.69
N MET A 365 -22.94 17.30 12.82
CA MET A 365 -22.68 18.40 11.88
C MET A 365 -23.23 18.20 10.45
N LYS A 366 -24.00 17.13 10.19
CA LYS A 366 -24.55 16.77 8.86
C LYS A 366 -23.49 16.79 7.73
N LEU A 367 -22.28 16.32 8.01
CA LEU A 367 -21.18 16.29 7.05
C LEU A 367 -21.40 15.19 6.01
N LYS A 368 -21.09 15.49 4.75
CA LYS A 368 -21.10 14.53 3.65
C LYS A 368 -19.71 13.88 3.49
N PRO A 369 -19.62 12.64 2.96
CA PRO A 369 -18.34 12.06 2.54
C PRO A 369 -17.55 13.00 1.63
N GLY A 370 -16.25 13.18 1.89
CA GLY A 370 -15.37 14.10 1.16
C GLY A 370 -15.30 15.52 1.73
N ASP A 371 -16.13 15.87 2.72
CA ASP A 371 -16.08 17.17 3.38
C ASP A 371 -14.76 17.38 4.13
N ARG A 372 -14.28 18.63 4.10
CA ARG A 372 -13.03 19.04 4.75
C ARG A 372 -13.30 20.13 5.77
N ILE A 373 -12.92 19.88 7.03
CA ILE A 373 -13.10 20.81 8.14
C ILE A 373 -11.74 21.35 8.56
N THR A 374 -11.53 22.66 8.40
CA THR A 374 -10.33 23.33 8.92
C THR A 374 -10.57 23.75 10.37
N TYR A 375 -9.65 23.45 11.27
CA TYR A 375 -9.79 23.79 12.70
C TYR A 375 -8.46 24.16 13.37
N PHE A 376 -8.54 24.94 14.43
CA PHE A 376 -7.41 25.29 15.32
C PHE A 376 -7.94 25.62 16.72
N VAL A 377 -7.06 25.63 17.71
CA VAL A 377 -7.38 26.03 19.09
C VAL A 377 -6.90 27.46 19.31
N GLU A 378 -7.78 28.31 19.83
CA GLU A 378 -7.51 29.69 20.22
C GLU A 378 -7.55 29.80 21.75
N ALA A 379 -6.52 30.40 22.35
CA ALA A 379 -6.48 30.76 23.77
C ALA A 379 -6.44 32.28 23.92
N THR A 380 -7.06 32.75 25.01
CA THR A 380 -7.13 34.17 25.37
C THR A 380 -6.56 34.35 26.78
N ASP A 381 -5.69 35.34 26.97
CA ASP A 381 -5.08 35.67 28.28
C ASP A 381 -6.02 36.50 29.19
N ASN A 382 -5.52 36.92 30.35
CA ASN A 382 -6.26 37.72 31.34
C ASN A 382 -5.85 39.20 31.40
N ASP A 383 -5.18 39.73 30.37
CA ASP A 383 -4.70 41.13 30.35
C ASP A 383 -5.87 42.11 30.39
N ALA A 384 -6.04 42.77 31.54
CA ALA A 384 -7.07 43.77 31.76
C ALA A 384 -6.61 45.21 31.44
N ILE A 385 -5.32 45.42 31.17
CA ILE A 385 -4.71 46.74 30.97
C ILE A 385 -4.63 47.08 29.49
N ALA A 386 -4.04 46.21 28.67
CA ALA A 386 -3.99 46.39 27.21
C ALA A 386 -5.17 45.71 26.49
N GLY A 387 -5.92 44.87 27.21
CA GLY A 387 -7.01 44.05 26.70
C GLY A 387 -6.52 42.63 26.33
N PRO A 388 -7.43 41.64 26.30
CA PRO A 388 -7.01 40.24 26.22
C PRO A 388 -6.31 39.92 24.90
N LYS A 389 -5.12 39.33 24.96
CA LYS A 389 -4.38 38.88 23.76
C LYS A 389 -4.75 37.44 23.43
N ARG A 390 -4.53 37.10 22.16
CA ARG A 390 -4.90 35.80 21.59
C ARG A 390 -3.68 35.05 21.08
N GLY A 391 -3.65 33.75 21.37
CA GLY A 391 -2.70 32.80 20.84
C GLY A 391 -3.43 31.67 20.12
N VAL A 392 -2.93 31.25 18.95
CA VAL A 392 -3.56 30.19 18.14
C VAL A 392 -2.60 29.03 17.90
N SER A 393 -3.15 27.82 17.85
CA SER A 393 -2.39 26.64 17.39
C SER A 393 -2.21 26.66 15.87
N ARG A 394 -1.43 25.71 15.34
CA ARG A 394 -1.46 25.40 13.89
C ARG A 394 -2.88 25.01 13.45
N THR A 395 -3.25 25.41 12.24
CA THR A 395 -4.46 24.96 11.57
C THR A 395 -4.27 23.53 11.08
N GLN A 396 -5.26 22.67 11.32
CA GLN A 396 -5.31 21.30 10.84
C GLN A 396 -6.60 21.07 10.04
N VAL A 397 -6.61 20.01 9.24
CA VAL A 397 -7.76 19.58 8.45
C VAL A 397 -8.23 18.20 8.88
N VAL A 398 -9.54 18.07 9.12
CA VAL A 398 -10.23 16.78 9.19
C VAL A 398 -10.88 16.52 7.84
N ARG A 399 -10.65 15.35 7.25
CA ARG A 399 -11.34 14.88 6.05
C ARG A 399 -12.34 13.81 6.43
N ILE A 400 -13.54 13.87 5.85
CA ILE A 400 -14.53 12.80 6.01
C ILE A 400 -14.29 11.77 4.93
N TYR A 401 -14.07 10.51 5.32
CA TYR A 401 -13.78 9.41 4.41
C TYR A 401 -14.82 9.31 3.28
N SER A 402 -14.35 9.18 2.05
CA SER A 402 -15.19 8.99 0.86
C SER A 402 -14.61 7.89 -0.04
N ALA A 403 -15.32 6.77 -0.16
CA ALA A 403 -14.93 5.68 -1.05
C ALA A 403 -14.75 6.19 -2.49
N GLU A 404 -15.61 7.10 -2.96
CA GLU A 404 -15.50 7.68 -4.31
C GLU A 404 -14.27 8.56 -4.49
N GLU A 405 -13.82 9.30 -3.46
CA GLU A 405 -12.56 10.06 -3.55
C GLU A 405 -11.35 9.12 -3.66
N HIS A 406 -11.29 8.08 -2.83
CA HIS A 406 -10.23 7.07 -2.88
C HIS A 406 -10.22 6.29 -4.21
N LEU A 407 -11.38 5.92 -4.74
CA LEU A 407 -11.48 5.24 -6.04
C LEU A 407 -11.04 6.16 -7.20
N ARG A 408 -11.29 7.46 -7.10
CA ARG A 408 -10.78 8.45 -8.07
C ARG A 408 -9.27 8.63 -7.98
N GLU A 409 -8.72 8.73 -6.77
CA GLU A 409 -7.25 8.79 -6.58
C GLU A 409 -6.59 7.54 -7.14
N ALA A 410 -7.16 6.36 -6.91
CA ALA A 410 -6.69 5.11 -7.49
C ALA A 410 -6.74 5.11 -9.02
N ARG A 411 -7.86 5.56 -9.62
CA ARG A 411 -7.99 5.74 -11.08
C ARG A 411 -6.90 6.66 -11.63
N GLN A 412 -6.65 7.80 -10.99
CA GLN A 412 -5.60 8.75 -11.41
C GLN A 412 -4.20 8.14 -11.35
N GLN A 413 -3.91 7.32 -10.34
CA GLN A 413 -2.63 6.60 -10.27
C GLN A 413 -2.50 5.57 -11.41
N VAL A 414 -3.60 4.91 -11.79
CA VAL A 414 -3.64 3.99 -12.93
C VAL A 414 -3.47 4.73 -14.26
N GLU A 415 -4.10 5.89 -14.43
CA GLU A 415 -3.91 6.77 -15.59
C GLU A 415 -2.44 7.17 -15.76
N GLN A 416 -1.75 7.51 -14.67
CA GLN A 416 -0.31 7.79 -14.72
C GLN A 416 0.51 6.58 -15.20
N MET A 417 0.09 5.36 -14.87
CA MET A 417 0.75 4.16 -15.40
C MET A 417 0.43 3.92 -16.87
N TRP A 418 -0.81 4.19 -17.29
CA TRP A 418 -1.24 4.14 -18.69
C TRP A 418 -0.46 5.15 -19.56
N GLU A 419 -0.30 6.40 -19.11
CA GLU A 419 0.54 7.39 -19.83
C GLU A 419 2.00 6.94 -19.98
N ARG A 420 2.53 6.25 -18.96
CA ARG A 420 3.87 5.65 -19.01
C ARG A 420 3.94 4.46 -19.96
N LEU A 421 2.87 3.67 -20.10
CA LEU A 421 2.78 2.61 -21.10
C LEU A 421 2.75 3.19 -22.51
N ILE A 422 2.01 4.28 -22.75
CA ILE A 422 2.02 5.01 -24.03
C ILE A 422 3.43 5.53 -24.34
N THR A 423 4.08 6.16 -23.36
CA THR A 423 5.46 6.66 -23.53
C THR A 423 6.40 5.51 -23.88
N GLN A 424 6.27 4.38 -23.18
CA GLN A 424 7.07 3.18 -23.43
C GLN A 424 6.80 2.58 -24.82
N LEU A 425 5.55 2.56 -25.27
CA LEU A 425 5.17 2.15 -26.62
C LEU A 425 5.79 3.08 -27.67
N GLY A 426 5.72 4.39 -27.45
CA GLY A 426 6.36 5.41 -28.30
C GLY A 426 7.87 5.21 -28.41
N ASP A 427 8.57 5.09 -27.28
CA ASP A 427 10.01 4.80 -27.22
C ASP A 427 10.36 3.51 -27.98
N ARG A 428 9.45 2.53 -27.97
CA ARG A 428 9.64 1.25 -28.62
C ARG A 428 9.46 1.33 -30.14
N LEU A 429 8.48 2.07 -30.61
CA LEU A 429 8.23 2.35 -32.02
C LEU A 429 9.37 3.17 -32.63
N GLU A 430 9.84 4.21 -31.93
CA GLU A 430 10.99 5.03 -32.34
C GLU A 430 12.31 4.23 -32.36
N GLY A 431 12.35 3.11 -31.65
CA GLY A 431 13.51 2.22 -31.57
C GLY A 431 13.93 1.60 -32.91
N GLY A 432 13.06 1.55 -33.93
CA GLY A 432 13.37 1.12 -35.30
C GLY A 432 13.72 -0.37 -35.51
N GLU A 433 13.94 -1.13 -34.44
CA GLU A 433 14.32 -2.56 -34.49
C GLU A 433 13.23 -3.47 -35.06
N ALA A 434 11.97 -3.00 -35.05
CA ALA A 434 10.86 -3.68 -35.69
C ALA A 434 10.99 -3.68 -37.22
N GLU A 435 11.65 -2.68 -37.80
CA GLU A 435 11.79 -2.47 -39.25
C GLU A 435 13.15 -2.94 -39.78
N GLY A 436 14.23 -2.74 -39.01
CA GLY A 436 15.58 -3.17 -39.38
C GLY A 436 16.56 -3.15 -38.20
N LEU A 437 17.62 -3.96 -38.29
CA LEU A 437 18.57 -4.15 -37.19
C LEU A 437 19.89 -3.41 -37.44
N GLY A 438 20.04 -2.24 -36.84
CA GLY A 438 21.31 -1.52 -36.72
C GLY A 438 22.06 -1.93 -35.44
N ARG A 439 23.34 -2.28 -35.54
CA ARG A 439 24.13 -2.77 -34.39
C ARG A 439 24.21 -1.77 -33.22
N ASP A 440 24.39 -0.50 -33.54
CA ASP A 440 24.43 0.58 -32.54
C ASP A 440 23.04 0.82 -31.93
N GLN A 441 21.99 0.69 -32.73
CA GLN A 441 20.59 0.85 -32.32
C GLN A 441 20.18 -0.25 -31.33
N VAL A 442 20.57 -1.50 -31.60
CA VAL A 442 20.33 -2.64 -30.69
C VAL A 442 20.99 -2.44 -29.32
N THR A 443 22.16 -1.80 -29.28
CA THR A 443 22.84 -1.51 -28.01
C THR A 443 22.16 -0.35 -27.27
N GLN A 444 21.75 0.70 -28.00
CA GLN A 444 21.08 1.87 -27.42
C GLN A 444 19.70 1.54 -26.83
N ASN A 445 18.95 0.66 -27.49
CA ASN A 445 17.60 0.29 -27.06
C ASN A 445 17.56 -0.65 -25.85
N ALA A 446 18.73 -1.10 -25.33
CA ALA A 446 18.79 -1.80 -24.05
C ALA A 446 18.21 -0.96 -22.89
N ARG A 447 18.33 0.37 -22.97
CA ARG A 447 17.70 1.30 -21.99
C ARG A 447 16.18 1.24 -22.00
N VAL A 448 15.57 0.97 -23.17
CA VAL A 448 14.11 0.87 -23.34
C VAL A 448 13.61 -0.42 -22.68
N ASP A 449 14.37 -1.52 -22.82
CA ASP A 449 14.07 -2.77 -22.11
C ASP A 449 14.16 -2.60 -20.58
N GLU A 450 15.15 -1.85 -20.08
CA GLU A 450 15.30 -1.55 -18.66
C GLU A 450 14.16 -0.67 -18.13
N ALA A 451 13.79 0.38 -18.87
CA ALA A 451 12.63 1.21 -18.56
C ALA A 451 11.33 0.39 -18.54
N GLY A 452 11.16 -0.52 -19.50
CA GLY A 452 10.02 -1.43 -19.56
C GLY A 452 9.95 -2.39 -18.38
N MET A 453 11.09 -2.98 -17.98
CA MET A 453 11.17 -3.82 -16.78
C MET A 453 10.86 -3.04 -15.49
N GLN A 454 11.26 -1.77 -15.40
CA GLN A 454 10.93 -0.91 -14.26
C GLN A 454 9.43 -0.59 -14.25
N LEU A 455 8.85 -0.25 -15.39
CA LEU A 455 7.41 0.01 -15.52
C LEU A 455 6.58 -1.20 -15.07
N VAL A 456 6.99 -2.40 -15.45
CA VAL A 456 6.37 -3.66 -14.99
C VAL A 456 6.45 -3.82 -13.47
N GLN A 457 7.55 -3.42 -12.83
CA GLN A 457 7.64 -3.44 -11.36
C GLN A 457 6.71 -2.41 -10.73
N ASP A 458 6.63 -1.21 -11.30
CA ASP A 458 5.80 -0.12 -10.81
C ASP A 458 4.30 -0.47 -10.94
N LEU A 459 3.88 -1.09 -12.04
CA LEU A 459 2.52 -1.62 -12.22
C LEU A 459 2.14 -2.63 -11.13
N ARG A 460 3.04 -3.58 -10.82
CA ARG A 460 2.80 -4.56 -9.74
C ARG A 460 2.77 -3.91 -8.36
N ALA A 461 3.67 -2.94 -8.11
CA ALA A 461 3.72 -2.22 -6.85
C ALA A 461 2.46 -1.37 -6.63
N LEU A 462 1.95 -0.72 -7.68
CA LEU A 462 0.68 0.00 -7.63
C LEU A 462 -0.48 -0.97 -7.38
N GLY A 463 -0.56 -2.08 -8.12
CA GLY A 463 -1.59 -3.10 -7.88
C GLY A 463 -1.59 -3.64 -6.44
N ALA A 464 -0.41 -3.87 -5.86
CA ALA A 464 -0.27 -4.28 -4.47
C ALA A 464 -0.73 -3.18 -3.48
N THR A 465 -0.34 -1.93 -3.72
CA THR A 465 -0.73 -0.78 -2.88
C THR A 465 -2.25 -0.59 -2.90
N LEU A 466 -2.87 -0.64 -4.08
CA LEU A 466 -4.32 -0.52 -4.23
C LEU A 466 -5.07 -1.69 -3.58
N SER A 467 -4.47 -2.88 -3.51
CA SER A 467 -5.07 -4.04 -2.84
C SER A 467 -5.10 -3.93 -1.31
N GLU A 468 -4.30 -3.04 -0.72
CA GLU A 468 -4.26 -2.76 0.72
C GLU A 468 -5.25 -1.64 1.13
N ALA A 469 -5.87 -0.95 0.16
CA ALA A 469 -6.86 0.07 0.43
C ALA A 469 -8.12 -0.51 1.09
N ARG A 470 -8.84 0.33 1.85
CA ARG A 470 -10.09 -0.07 2.52
C ARG A 470 -11.17 -0.51 1.53
N ASP A 471 -11.34 0.24 0.43
CA ASP A 471 -12.26 -0.05 -0.66
C ASP A 471 -11.45 -0.29 -1.96
N PRO A 472 -10.90 -1.51 -2.16
CA PRO A 472 -9.96 -1.78 -3.23
C PRO A 472 -10.67 -1.83 -4.60
N PRO A 473 -10.20 -1.07 -5.62
CA PRO A 473 -10.75 -1.11 -6.98
C PRO A 473 -10.31 -2.40 -7.69
N THR A 474 -11.04 -3.48 -7.42
CA THR A 474 -10.64 -4.85 -7.84
C THR A 474 -10.45 -4.96 -9.35
N GLU A 475 -11.26 -4.26 -10.13
CA GLU A 475 -11.16 -4.22 -11.60
C GLU A 475 -9.84 -3.62 -12.08
N LEU A 476 -9.45 -2.46 -11.54
CA LEU A 476 -8.18 -1.80 -11.87
C LEU A 476 -6.98 -2.62 -11.38
N ILE A 477 -7.08 -3.24 -10.21
CA ILE A 477 -6.02 -4.11 -9.66
C ILE A 477 -5.78 -5.31 -10.58
N ASN A 478 -6.86 -5.97 -11.02
CA ASN A 478 -6.77 -7.10 -11.94
C ASN A 478 -6.19 -6.68 -13.29
N ALA A 479 -6.58 -5.51 -13.79
CA ALA A 479 -6.04 -4.96 -15.04
C ALA A 479 -4.54 -4.68 -14.95
N LEU A 480 -4.09 -3.98 -13.91
CA LEU A 480 -2.67 -3.73 -13.65
C LEU A 480 -1.87 -5.03 -13.54
N ALA A 481 -2.41 -6.03 -12.84
CA ALA A 481 -1.75 -7.31 -12.65
C ALA A 481 -1.66 -8.11 -13.96
N THR A 482 -2.70 -8.02 -14.80
CA THR A 482 -2.77 -8.62 -16.13
C THR A 482 -1.72 -7.99 -17.03
N VAL A 483 -1.74 -6.66 -17.19
CA VAL A 483 -0.76 -5.91 -17.99
C VAL A 483 0.67 -6.13 -17.51
N ALA A 484 0.90 -6.10 -16.20
CA ALA A 484 2.24 -6.36 -15.66
C ALA A 484 2.72 -7.80 -15.91
N SER A 485 1.81 -8.75 -16.12
CA SER A 485 2.15 -10.13 -16.46
C SER A 485 2.47 -10.25 -17.96
N SER A 486 1.53 -9.86 -18.82
CA SER A 486 1.65 -9.91 -20.28
C SER A 486 2.86 -9.12 -20.79
N TYR A 487 2.87 -7.82 -20.56
CA TYR A 487 3.98 -6.95 -20.96
C TYR A 487 5.29 -7.37 -20.30
N GLY A 488 5.22 -7.80 -19.03
CA GLY A 488 6.37 -8.32 -18.29
C GLY A 488 7.03 -9.55 -18.93
N GLU A 489 6.27 -10.43 -19.57
CA GLU A 489 6.81 -11.56 -20.34
C GLU A 489 7.42 -11.12 -21.67
N ALA A 490 6.74 -10.24 -22.40
CA ALA A 490 7.19 -9.72 -23.68
C ALA A 490 8.54 -8.98 -23.54
N VAL A 491 8.63 -8.02 -22.62
CA VAL A 491 9.88 -7.25 -22.41
C VAL A 491 11.03 -8.12 -21.89
N ARG A 492 10.75 -9.12 -21.03
CA ARG A 492 11.77 -10.08 -20.58
C ARG A 492 12.33 -10.88 -21.75
N ARG A 493 11.46 -11.38 -22.62
CA ARG A 493 11.84 -12.15 -23.80
C ARG A 493 12.73 -11.33 -24.73
N THR A 494 12.34 -10.11 -25.05
CA THR A 494 13.18 -9.20 -25.84
C THR A 494 14.52 -8.97 -25.17
N ARG A 495 14.53 -8.55 -23.90
CA ARG A 495 15.77 -8.21 -23.18
C ARG A 495 16.75 -9.38 -23.15
N ASP A 496 16.24 -10.59 -22.98
CA ASP A 496 17.04 -11.80 -22.97
C ASP A 496 17.65 -12.05 -24.35
N ILE A 497 16.85 -12.00 -25.42
CA ILE A 497 17.32 -12.14 -26.80
C ILE A 497 18.33 -11.04 -27.16
N ARG A 498 18.08 -9.77 -26.77
CA ARG A 498 18.98 -8.64 -26.98
C ARG A 498 20.31 -8.87 -26.29
N ARG A 499 20.33 -9.33 -25.04
CA ARG A 499 21.58 -9.66 -24.32
C ARG A 499 22.38 -10.74 -25.05
N PHE A 500 21.71 -11.76 -25.60
CA PHE A 500 22.37 -12.76 -26.43
C PHE A 500 22.92 -12.17 -27.73
N PHE A 501 22.14 -11.32 -28.41
CA PHE A 501 22.56 -10.64 -29.64
C PHE A 501 23.80 -9.76 -29.42
N VAL A 502 23.81 -8.91 -28.38
CA VAL A 502 24.95 -8.04 -28.05
C VAL A 502 26.19 -8.86 -27.67
N ARG A 503 26.02 -9.98 -26.96
CA ARG A 503 27.13 -10.82 -26.50
C ARG A 503 27.76 -11.67 -27.61
N TYR A 504 26.96 -12.17 -28.56
CA TYR A 504 27.39 -13.17 -29.54
C TYR A 504 27.33 -12.71 -31.00
N GLY A 505 26.79 -11.52 -31.27
CA GLY A 505 26.58 -10.98 -32.62
C GLY A 505 27.85 -10.73 -33.43
N ASP A 506 29.03 -10.78 -32.82
CA ASP A 506 30.33 -10.70 -33.52
C ASP A 506 30.66 -11.96 -34.35
N ARG A 507 29.96 -13.07 -34.12
CA ARG A 507 30.08 -14.28 -34.95
C ARG A 507 29.13 -14.15 -36.15
N SER A 508 29.70 -13.95 -37.35
CA SER A 508 28.97 -13.74 -38.62
C SER A 508 27.81 -14.70 -38.86
N ASP A 509 27.96 -15.94 -38.43
CA ASP A 509 27.04 -17.03 -38.73
C ASP A 509 25.79 -17.03 -37.82
N LEU A 510 25.85 -16.35 -36.68
CA LEU A 510 24.76 -16.31 -35.69
C LEU A 510 23.97 -15.00 -35.72
N PHE A 511 24.54 -13.94 -36.29
CA PHE A 511 23.94 -12.61 -36.34
C PHE A 511 22.56 -12.60 -37.03
N GLY A 512 22.41 -13.35 -38.13
CA GLY A 512 21.15 -13.41 -38.88
C GLY A 512 20.00 -14.10 -38.14
N ASP A 513 20.29 -15.12 -37.34
CA ASP A 513 19.27 -15.87 -36.60
C ASP A 513 18.83 -15.15 -35.32
N PHE A 514 19.79 -14.63 -34.55
CA PHE A 514 19.46 -13.85 -33.35
C PHE A 514 18.83 -12.50 -33.70
N GLY A 515 19.24 -11.89 -34.80
CA GLY A 515 18.62 -10.67 -35.30
C GLY A 515 17.13 -10.87 -35.61
N ARG A 516 16.79 -11.87 -36.43
CA ARG A 516 15.37 -12.16 -36.75
C ARG A 516 14.54 -12.45 -35.50
N ARG A 517 15.08 -13.23 -34.56
CA ARG A 517 14.42 -13.50 -33.28
C ARG A 517 14.20 -12.23 -32.45
N LEU A 518 15.17 -11.32 -32.44
CA LEU A 518 15.03 -10.04 -31.75
C LEU A 518 13.94 -9.18 -32.41
N GLN A 519 13.96 -9.06 -33.73
CA GLN A 519 12.95 -8.31 -34.48
C GLN A 519 11.54 -8.86 -34.25
N THR A 520 11.37 -10.18 -34.26
CA THR A 520 10.09 -10.82 -33.94
C THR A 520 9.67 -10.51 -32.50
N ALA A 521 10.57 -10.67 -31.52
CA ALA A 521 10.27 -10.36 -30.12
C ALA A 521 9.90 -8.88 -29.90
N VAL A 522 10.58 -7.96 -30.58
CA VAL A 522 10.27 -6.52 -30.56
C VAL A 522 8.87 -6.26 -31.10
N ARG A 523 8.48 -6.87 -32.23
CA ARG A 523 7.13 -6.71 -32.81
C ARG A 523 6.05 -7.31 -31.92
N GLU A 524 6.29 -8.48 -31.34
CA GLU A 524 5.39 -9.10 -30.35
C GLU A 524 5.22 -8.19 -29.13
N GLU A 525 6.31 -7.59 -28.63
CA GLU A 525 6.27 -6.64 -27.51
C GLU A 525 5.49 -5.37 -27.83
N ILE A 526 5.66 -4.81 -29.04
CA ILE A 526 4.89 -3.64 -29.49
C ILE A 526 3.40 -3.98 -29.55
N ALA A 527 3.03 -5.10 -30.19
CA ALA A 527 1.63 -5.51 -30.30
C ALA A 527 1.00 -5.76 -28.92
N GLU A 528 1.75 -6.34 -27.98
CA GLU A 528 1.28 -6.54 -26.61
C GLU A 528 1.09 -5.21 -25.86
N LEU A 529 2.02 -4.26 -26.03
CA LEU A 529 1.90 -2.91 -25.46
C LEU A 529 0.70 -2.15 -26.02
N GLU A 530 0.47 -2.17 -27.33
CA GLU A 530 -0.70 -1.56 -27.98
C GLU A 530 -1.99 -2.11 -27.38
N LYS A 531 -2.08 -3.44 -27.26
CA LYS A 531 -3.22 -4.12 -26.65
C LYS A 531 -3.41 -3.72 -25.18
N ASP A 532 -2.35 -3.72 -24.39
CA ASP A 532 -2.39 -3.40 -22.96
C ASP A 532 -2.75 -1.93 -22.70
N VAL A 533 -2.31 -1.00 -23.57
CA VAL A 533 -2.68 0.43 -23.53
C VAL A 533 -4.16 0.62 -23.79
N LEU A 534 -4.69 0.07 -24.90
CA LEU A 534 -6.10 0.16 -25.26
C LEU A 534 -7.01 -0.49 -24.21
N TYR A 535 -6.56 -1.61 -23.64
CA TYR A 535 -7.29 -2.31 -22.61
C TYR A 535 -7.41 -1.49 -21.30
N LEU A 536 -6.31 -0.88 -20.85
CA LEU A 536 -6.35 -0.01 -19.67
C LEU A 536 -7.16 1.26 -19.91
N GLU A 537 -7.06 1.86 -21.10
CA GLU A 537 -7.85 3.02 -21.51
C GLU A 537 -9.34 2.76 -21.41
N ALA A 538 -9.81 1.65 -22.00
CA ALA A 538 -11.20 1.22 -21.94
C ALA A 538 -11.73 1.12 -20.51
N LEU A 539 -10.94 0.58 -19.59
CA LEU A 539 -11.34 0.47 -18.18
C LEU A 539 -11.34 1.82 -17.45
N ILE A 540 -10.36 2.66 -17.72
CA ILE A 540 -10.30 4.02 -17.18
C ILE A 540 -11.54 4.81 -17.62
N ASP A 541 -11.88 4.75 -18.91
CA ASP A 541 -13.02 5.46 -19.47
C ASP A 541 -14.36 4.91 -18.96
N ARG A 542 -14.50 3.58 -18.82
CA ARG A 542 -15.67 2.98 -18.16
C ARG A 542 -15.84 3.51 -16.74
N ARG A 543 -14.75 3.58 -15.96
CA ARG A 543 -14.82 4.10 -14.58
C ARG A 543 -15.19 5.58 -14.53
N LYS A 544 -14.72 6.39 -15.49
CA LYS A 544 -15.16 7.79 -15.64
C LYS A 544 -16.66 7.87 -15.95
N LEU A 545 -17.18 6.98 -16.80
CA LEU A 545 -18.61 6.92 -17.11
C LEU A 545 -19.46 6.52 -15.88
N GLU A 546 -19.00 5.54 -15.10
CA GLU A 546 -19.62 5.17 -13.83
C GLU A 546 -19.63 6.34 -12.83
N GLU A 547 -18.54 7.12 -12.77
CA GLU A 547 -18.45 8.33 -11.95
C GLU A 547 -19.49 9.38 -12.39
N LEU A 548 -19.64 9.61 -13.71
CA LEU A 548 -20.66 10.50 -14.26
C LEU A 548 -22.08 10.02 -13.93
N ARG A 549 -22.35 8.72 -14.04
CA ARG A 549 -23.66 8.12 -13.71
C ARG A 549 -23.99 8.31 -12.22
N THR A 550 -23.02 8.09 -11.35
CA THR A 550 -23.19 8.33 -9.90
C THR A 550 -23.49 9.81 -9.63
N LEU A 551 -22.75 10.72 -10.25
CA LEU A 551 -22.98 12.15 -10.10
C LEU A 551 -24.35 12.58 -10.64
N ALA A 552 -24.79 12.04 -11.78
CA ALA A 552 -26.12 12.27 -12.35
C ALA A 552 -27.24 11.79 -11.40
N ARG A 553 -27.09 10.60 -10.79
CA ARG A 553 -28.02 10.07 -9.77
C ARG A 553 -28.10 10.96 -8.54
N GLU A 554 -26.95 11.42 -8.04
CA GLU A 554 -26.89 12.33 -6.90
C GLU A 554 -27.58 13.66 -7.22
N LEU A 555 -27.33 14.24 -8.40
CA LEU A 555 -28.00 15.44 -8.88
C LEU A 555 -29.52 15.25 -8.95
N ASN A 556 -29.99 14.12 -9.47
CA ASN A 556 -31.42 13.82 -9.53
C ASN A 556 -32.03 13.68 -8.12
N SER A 557 -31.29 13.10 -7.16
CA SER A 557 -31.69 13.03 -5.75
C SER A 557 -31.79 14.42 -5.11
N GLU A 558 -30.77 15.27 -5.27
CA GLU A 558 -30.76 16.63 -4.71
C GLU A 558 -31.85 17.52 -5.31
N ARG A 559 -32.16 17.32 -6.60
CA ARG A 559 -33.30 17.97 -7.26
C ARG A 559 -34.64 17.53 -6.65
N ARG A 560 -34.83 16.24 -6.31
CA ARG A 560 -36.04 15.76 -5.61
C ARG A 560 -36.15 16.37 -4.21
N GLU A 561 -35.03 16.51 -3.51
CA GLU A 561 -34.98 17.20 -2.22
C GLU A 561 -35.37 18.68 -2.37
N LEU A 562 -34.82 19.38 -3.36
CA LEU A 562 -35.20 20.76 -3.69
C LEU A 562 -36.71 20.89 -3.97
N ALA A 563 -37.29 19.96 -4.75
CA ALA A 563 -38.73 19.93 -4.99
C ALA A 563 -39.54 19.76 -3.70
N SER A 564 -39.08 18.90 -2.78
CA SER A 564 -39.73 18.71 -1.48
C SER A 564 -39.65 19.96 -0.59
N LEU A 565 -38.52 20.66 -0.58
CA LEU A 565 -38.35 21.92 0.14
C LEU A 565 -39.27 23.01 -0.42
N MET A 566 -39.40 23.10 -1.76
CA MET A 566 -40.29 24.05 -2.41
C MET A 566 -41.77 23.79 -2.10
N GLU A 567 -42.19 22.51 -2.06
CA GLU A 567 -43.55 22.14 -1.65
C GLU A 567 -43.80 22.47 -0.17
N ASN A 568 -42.82 22.20 0.71
CA ASN A 568 -42.90 22.59 2.13
C ASN A 568 -42.99 24.11 2.29
N TYR A 569 -42.21 24.89 1.53
CA TYR A 569 -42.28 26.35 1.54
C TYR A 569 -43.62 26.88 1.01
N LYS A 570 -44.21 26.23 -0.01
CA LYS A 570 -45.54 26.58 -0.51
C LYS A 570 -46.62 26.46 0.57
N GLN A 571 -46.51 25.46 1.43
CA GLN A 571 -47.45 25.20 2.53
C GLN A 571 -47.21 26.11 3.75
N THR A 572 -45.95 26.30 4.14
CA THR A 572 -45.58 26.99 5.39
C THR A 572 -45.28 28.47 5.23
N LYS A 573 -44.77 28.88 4.05
CA LYS A 573 -44.23 30.21 3.74
C LYS A 573 -43.13 30.68 4.72
N ASP A 574 -42.41 29.73 5.31
CA ASP A 574 -41.37 29.99 6.30
C ASP A 574 -40.12 30.62 5.63
N PRO A 575 -39.66 31.81 6.09
CA PRO A 575 -38.43 32.44 5.61
C PRO A 575 -37.18 31.55 5.70
N ASP A 576 -37.09 30.69 6.72
CA ASP A 576 -35.93 29.84 6.94
C ASP A 576 -35.87 28.72 5.88
N VAL A 577 -37.02 28.17 5.49
CA VAL A 577 -37.12 27.18 4.40
C VAL A 577 -36.77 27.81 3.06
N ARG A 578 -37.10 29.09 2.85
CA ARG A 578 -36.69 29.83 1.64
C ARG A 578 -35.18 29.97 1.54
N GLU A 579 -34.50 30.24 2.66
CA GLU A 579 -33.04 30.32 2.70
C GLU A 579 -32.41 28.95 2.41
N GLN A 580 -32.97 27.87 2.97
CA GLN A 580 -32.54 26.49 2.66
C GLN A 580 -32.69 26.15 1.17
N ILE A 581 -33.80 26.55 0.53
CA ILE A 581 -34.00 26.38 -0.92
C ILE A 581 -32.90 27.09 -1.71
N LEU A 582 -32.58 28.34 -1.37
CA LEU A 582 -31.53 29.09 -2.07
C LEU A 582 -30.14 28.45 -1.87
N GLN A 583 -29.84 27.92 -0.68
CA GLN A 583 -28.61 27.17 -0.43
C GLN A 583 -28.56 25.88 -1.25
N GLN A 584 -29.67 25.12 -1.29
CA GLN A 584 -29.77 23.89 -2.08
C GLN A 584 -29.61 24.15 -3.58
N ILE A 585 -30.15 25.26 -4.09
CA ILE A 585 -29.95 25.69 -5.49
C ILE A 585 -28.47 25.95 -5.79
N GLN A 586 -27.75 26.60 -4.87
CA GLN A 586 -26.30 26.85 -5.04
C GLN A 586 -25.49 25.55 -5.04
N GLU A 587 -25.83 24.60 -4.16
CA GLU A 587 -25.18 23.28 -4.13
C GLU A 587 -25.45 22.49 -5.42
N LEU A 588 -26.70 22.49 -5.89
CA LEU A 588 -27.07 21.84 -7.15
C LEU A 588 -26.32 22.48 -8.34
N ARG A 589 -26.15 23.82 -8.36
CA ARG A 589 -25.33 24.51 -9.37
C ARG A 589 -23.88 24.06 -9.35
N ARG A 590 -23.27 24.02 -8.16
CA ARG A 590 -21.87 23.58 -7.98
C ARG A 590 -21.65 22.16 -8.51
N ARG A 591 -22.59 21.25 -8.24
CA ARG A 591 -22.51 19.86 -8.72
C ARG A 591 -22.78 19.72 -10.22
N MET A 592 -23.65 20.54 -10.79
CA MET A 592 -23.80 20.58 -12.26
C MET A 592 -22.55 21.10 -12.96
N GLU A 593 -21.86 22.07 -12.37
CA GLU A 593 -20.54 22.52 -12.86
C GLU A 593 -19.50 21.40 -12.75
N GLU A 594 -19.49 20.63 -11.66
CA GLU A 594 -18.64 19.45 -11.53
C GLU A 594 -18.96 18.39 -12.60
N LEU A 595 -20.25 18.13 -12.86
CA LEU A 595 -20.67 17.19 -13.90
C LEU A 595 -20.22 17.66 -15.28
N SER A 596 -20.41 18.94 -15.61
CA SER A 596 -20.02 19.49 -16.92
C SER A 596 -18.50 19.45 -17.10
N GLN A 597 -17.72 19.74 -16.05
CA GLN A 597 -16.25 19.61 -16.08
C GLN A 597 -15.82 18.17 -16.34
N LYS A 598 -16.43 17.19 -15.67
CA LYS A 598 -16.10 15.78 -15.87
C LYS A 598 -16.54 15.25 -17.23
N MET A 599 -17.70 15.70 -17.73
CA MET A 599 -18.12 15.37 -19.09
C MET A 599 -17.15 15.95 -20.13
N MET A 600 -16.66 17.18 -19.92
CA MET A 600 -15.63 17.76 -20.79
C MET A 600 -14.31 16.99 -20.72
N GLU A 601 -13.88 16.55 -19.53
CA GLU A 601 -12.69 15.72 -19.34
C GLU A 601 -12.81 14.38 -20.09
N LEU A 602 -13.93 13.68 -19.93
CA LEU A 602 -14.22 12.44 -20.66
C LEU A 602 -14.27 12.66 -22.17
N SER A 603 -14.89 13.76 -22.62
CA SER A 603 -14.96 14.09 -24.05
C SER A 603 -13.58 14.34 -24.68
N LYS A 604 -12.56 14.67 -23.87
CA LYS A 604 -11.18 14.85 -24.35
C LYS A 604 -10.43 13.53 -24.45
N SER A 605 -10.64 12.59 -23.53
CA SER A 605 -10.00 11.25 -23.61
C SER A 605 -10.57 10.44 -24.77
N ILE A 606 -11.88 10.46 -24.93
CA ILE A 606 -12.64 9.71 -25.95
C ILE A 606 -12.38 10.19 -27.39
N ARG A 607 -11.78 11.38 -27.59
CA ARG A 607 -11.75 12.07 -28.89
C ARG A 607 -10.66 11.59 -29.86
N ASP A 608 -9.65 10.84 -29.40
CA ASP A 608 -8.46 10.61 -30.20
C ASP A 608 -8.53 9.39 -31.14
N GLU A 609 -9.33 8.35 -30.89
CA GLU A 609 -9.55 7.28 -31.89
C GLU A 609 -10.70 6.34 -31.44
N HIS A 610 -11.76 6.22 -32.26
CA HIS A 610 -12.82 5.17 -32.19
C HIS A 610 -14.01 5.27 -31.22
N LEU A 611 -14.64 6.43 -31.01
CA LEU A 611 -15.92 6.49 -30.27
C LEU A 611 -16.95 7.46 -30.87
N ASN A 612 -18.21 7.25 -30.51
CA ASN A 612 -19.40 8.07 -30.82
C ASN A 612 -19.31 9.49 -30.25
N ALA A 613 -18.27 10.26 -30.62
CA ALA A 613 -18.08 11.65 -30.22
C ALA A 613 -19.30 12.50 -30.56
N GLU A 614 -20.03 12.17 -31.63
CA GLU A 614 -21.28 12.82 -32.03
C GLU A 614 -22.41 12.65 -30.99
N ALA A 615 -22.55 11.49 -30.33
CA ALA A 615 -23.60 11.28 -29.32
C ALA A 615 -23.31 12.05 -28.01
N LEU A 616 -22.03 12.12 -27.61
CA LEU A 616 -21.61 12.90 -26.44
C LEU A 616 -21.67 14.41 -26.74
N ASP A 617 -21.32 14.83 -27.96
CA ASP A 617 -21.39 16.22 -28.40
C ASP A 617 -22.86 16.67 -28.59
N GLU A 618 -23.77 15.82 -29.08
CA GLU A 618 -25.22 16.06 -29.08
C GLU A 618 -25.76 16.23 -27.65
N MET A 619 -25.30 15.43 -26.68
CA MET A 619 -25.65 15.62 -25.26
C MET A 619 -25.16 16.97 -24.70
N MET A 620 -24.00 17.46 -25.17
CA MET A 620 -23.41 18.73 -24.72
C MET A 620 -23.97 19.96 -25.46
N GLN A 621 -24.41 19.83 -26.71
CA GLN A 621 -24.84 20.95 -27.55
C GLN A 621 -26.23 21.50 -27.18
N ASP A 622 -27.07 20.77 -26.44
CA ASP A 622 -28.51 21.06 -26.35
C ASP A 622 -29.08 21.37 -24.94
N ARG A 623 -28.27 21.48 -23.87
CA ARG A 623 -28.81 21.61 -22.50
C ARG A 623 -28.10 22.65 -21.62
N ASP A 624 -28.51 23.92 -21.76
CA ASP A 624 -28.18 24.96 -20.78
C ASP A 624 -28.99 24.78 -19.47
N MET A 625 -28.66 23.75 -18.71
CA MET A 625 -29.28 23.43 -17.42
C MET A 625 -28.96 24.49 -16.35
N SER A 626 -27.83 25.21 -16.50
CA SER A 626 -27.46 26.35 -15.66
C SER A 626 -28.50 27.47 -15.71
N SER A 627 -28.94 27.87 -16.91
CA SER A 627 -29.91 28.96 -17.03
C SER A 627 -31.29 28.60 -16.50
N GLN A 628 -31.70 27.32 -16.59
CA GLN A 628 -32.95 26.86 -15.96
C GLN A 628 -32.90 27.00 -14.44
N LEU A 629 -31.77 26.68 -13.81
CA LEU A 629 -31.58 26.84 -12.37
C LEU A 629 -31.49 28.32 -11.94
N ASP A 630 -30.89 29.18 -12.77
CA ASP A 630 -30.92 30.63 -12.58
C ASP A 630 -32.36 31.17 -12.59
N GLU A 631 -33.20 30.64 -13.48
CA GLU A 631 -34.61 31.00 -13.56
C GLU A 631 -35.39 30.51 -12.34
N VAL A 632 -35.14 29.29 -11.84
CA VAL A 632 -35.69 28.79 -10.57
C VAL A 632 -35.29 29.69 -9.40
N GLU A 633 -34.00 30.07 -9.31
CA GLU A 633 -33.50 30.97 -8.26
C GLU A 633 -34.19 32.33 -8.31
N ARG A 634 -34.29 32.93 -9.50
CA ARG A 634 -34.97 34.21 -9.71
C ARG A 634 -36.43 34.15 -9.29
N LEU A 635 -37.17 33.13 -9.74
CA LEU A 635 -38.59 32.97 -9.40
C LEU A 635 -38.80 32.74 -7.90
N MET A 636 -37.88 32.03 -7.23
CA MET A 636 -37.89 31.90 -5.76
C MET A 636 -37.59 33.21 -5.03
N ARG A 637 -36.71 34.06 -5.57
CA ARG A 637 -36.46 35.43 -5.07
C ARG A 637 -37.65 36.37 -5.30
N GLU A 638 -38.41 36.17 -6.37
CA GLU A 638 -39.65 36.90 -6.68
C GLU A 638 -40.89 36.37 -5.93
N GLY A 639 -40.79 35.23 -5.26
CA GLY A 639 -41.90 34.61 -4.53
C GLY A 639 -42.88 33.81 -5.40
N LYS A 640 -42.53 33.56 -6.66
CA LYS A 640 -43.35 32.83 -7.65
C LYS A 640 -43.06 31.32 -7.59
N VAL A 641 -43.41 30.68 -6.47
CA VAL A 641 -43.07 29.28 -6.19
C VAL A 641 -43.65 28.31 -7.21
N ASP A 642 -44.90 28.52 -7.65
CA ASP A 642 -45.54 27.64 -8.64
C ASP A 642 -44.87 27.68 -10.02
N GLU A 643 -44.39 28.86 -10.43
CA GLU A 643 -43.61 29.01 -11.68
C GLU A 643 -42.24 28.36 -11.53
N ALA A 644 -41.59 28.55 -10.37
CA ALA A 644 -40.30 27.94 -10.06
C ALA A 644 -40.39 26.40 -10.06
N MET A 645 -41.47 25.81 -9.52
CA MET A 645 -41.66 24.36 -9.53
C MET A 645 -41.88 23.81 -10.94
N LYS A 646 -42.59 24.53 -11.82
CA LYS A 646 -42.72 24.14 -13.23
C LYS A 646 -41.35 24.10 -13.93
N LYS A 647 -40.52 25.11 -13.68
CA LYS A 647 -39.14 25.15 -14.21
C LYS A 647 -38.27 24.03 -13.66
N LEU A 648 -38.39 23.72 -12.37
CA LEU A 648 -37.71 22.56 -11.77
C LEU A 648 -38.20 21.22 -12.37
N GLN A 649 -39.46 21.13 -12.79
CA GLN A 649 -40.01 19.96 -13.46
C GLN A 649 -39.48 19.82 -14.90
N GLU A 650 -39.29 20.93 -15.64
CA GLU A 650 -38.58 20.93 -16.93
C GLU A 650 -37.15 20.37 -16.76
N LEU A 651 -36.42 20.86 -15.75
CA LEU A 651 -35.09 20.36 -15.40
C LEU A 651 -35.10 18.88 -15.01
N SER A 652 -36.14 18.42 -14.30
CA SER A 652 -36.32 16.99 -13.96
C SER A 652 -36.30 16.11 -15.19
N MET A 653 -37.12 16.44 -16.19
CA MET A 653 -37.25 15.62 -17.39
C MET A 653 -35.92 15.52 -18.13
N GLN A 654 -35.16 16.63 -18.18
CA GLN A 654 -33.83 16.65 -18.77
C GLN A 654 -32.80 15.81 -17.99
N MET A 655 -32.83 15.87 -16.65
CA MET A 655 -31.95 15.06 -15.80
C MET A 655 -32.30 13.57 -15.85
N ASP A 656 -33.59 13.23 -15.86
CA ASP A 656 -34.05 11.83 -15.96
C ASP A 656 -33.65 11.21 -17.32
N GLU A 657 -33.74 11.98 -18.41
CA GLU A 657 -33.29 11.53 -19.73
C GLU A 657 -31.76 11.40 -19.81
N MET A 658 -31.02 12.33 -19.21
CA MET A 658 -29.56 12.24 -19.12
C MET A 658 -29.13 11.01 -18.33
N GLU A 659 -29.74 10.75 -17.17
CA GLU A 659 -29.48 9.56 -16.36
C GLU A 659 -29.74 8.28 -17.15
N LYS A 660 -30.85 8.21 -17.89
CA LYS A 660 -31.19 7.08 -18.76
C LYS A 660 -30.18 6.89 -19.89
N ASN A 661 -29.76 7.96 -20.56
CA ASN A 661 -28.78 7.88 -21.63
C ASN A 661 -27.41 7.44 -21.11
N LEU A 662 -26.97 7.94 -19.95
CA LEU A 662 -25.73 7.49 -19.31
C LEU A 662 -25.79 6.01 -18.90
N GLU A 663 -26.96 5.54 -18.44
CA GLU A 663 -27.17 4.13 -18.12
C GLU A 663 -27.14 3.25 -19.37
N GLU A 664 -27.78 3.66 -20.47
CA GLU A 664 -27.71 2.96 -21.76
C GLU A 664 -26.28 2.93 -22.32
N GLN A 665 -25.53 4.04 -22.22
CA GLN A 665 -24.14 4.12 -22.66
C GLN A 665 -23.20 3.24 -21.82
N ASP A 666 -23.39 3.16 -20.50
CA ASP A 666 -22.63 2.28 -19.63
C ASP A 666 -22.90 0.80 -19.94
N GLU A 667 -24.15 0.47 -20.28
CA GLU A 667 -24.52 -0.88 -20.71
C GLU A 667 -23.97 -1.24 -22.10
N SER A 668 -23.91 -0.29 -23.05
CA SER A 668 -23.41 -0.51 -24.42
C SER A 668 -21.91 -0.27 -24.58
N PHE A 669 -21.23 0.31 -23.59
CA PHE A 669 -19.83 0.73 -23.64
C PHE A 669 -18.90 -0.36 -24.19
N GLY A 670 -19.11 -1.61 -23.77
CA GLY A 670 -18.31 -2.75 -24.21
C GLY A 670 -18.64 -3.30 -25.59
N GLU A 671 -19.89 -3.17 -26.04
CA GLU A 671 -20.30 -3.52 -27.40
C GLU A 671 -19.77 -2.48 -28.41
N ASP A 672 -19.72 -1.21 -28.01
CA ASP A 672 -19.30 -0.11 -28.86
C ASP A 672 -17.77 -0.03 -29.03
N GLN A 673 -16.99 -0.25 -27.96
CA GLN A 673 -15.52 -0.21 -28.04
C GLN A 673 -14.89 -1.46 -28.66
N PHE A 674 -15.42 -2.65 -28.37
CA PHE A 674 -14.86 -3.92 -28.88
C PHE A 674 -15.95 -4.85 -29.43
N PRO A 675 -16.63 -4.47 -30.54
CA PRO A 675 -17.77 -5.22 -31.08
C PRO A 675 -17.40 -6.66 -31.49
N GLU A 676 -16.20 -6.84 -32.05
CA GLU A 676 -15.72 -8.17 -32.44
C GLU A 676 -15.42 -9.05 -31.23
N LEU A 677 -14.80 -8.48 -30.19
CA LEU A 677 -14.47 -9.18 -28.94
C LEU A 677 -15.73 -9.63 -28.21
N THR A 678 -16.69 -8.73 -28.02
CA THR A 678 -17.94 -9.00 -27.32
C THR A 678 -18.75 -10.08 -28.05
N ARG A 679 -18.77 -10.03 -29.40
CA ARG A 679 -19.39 -11.08 -30.22
C ARG A 679 -18.68 -12.43 -30.06
N LYS A 680 -17.36 -12.48 -30.23
CA LYS A 680 -16.57 -13.73 -30.09
C LYS A 680 -16.71 -14.32 -28.68
N PHE A 681 -16.75 -13.48 -27.65
CA PHE A 681 -16.96 -13.90 -26.28
C PHE A 681 -18.37 -14.48 -26.05
N GLY A 682 -19.38 -13.85 -26.65
CA GLY A 682 -20.75 -14.37 -26.65
C GLY A 682 -20.85 -15.76 -27.30
N ASP A 683 -20.25 -15.92 -28.48
CA ASP A 683 -20.19 -17.19 -29.20
C ASP A 683 -19.43 -18.26 -28.39
N PHE A 684 -18.29 -17.88 -27.78
CA PHE A 684 -17.52 -18.76 -26.89
C PHE A 684 -18.34 -19.24 -25.68
N MET A 685 -19.05 -18.34 -24.99
CA MET A 685 -19.86 -18.71 -23.83
C MET A 685 -21.00 -19.66 -24.20
N LYS A 686 -21.58 -19.48 -25.39
CA LYS A 686 -22.58 -20.39 -25.93
C LYS A 686 -21.99 -21.75 -26.24
N ASP A 687 -20.87 -21.81 -26.96
CA ASP A 687 -20.18 -23.06 -27.31
C ASP A 687 -19.71 -23.82 -26.05
N LEU A 688 -19.26 -23.09 -25.01
CA LEU A 688 -18.87 -23.64 -23.72
C LEU A 688 -20.06 -24.27 -23.00
N ALA A 689 -21.21 -23.58 -22.96
CA ALA A 689 -22.43 -24.09 -22.35
C ALA A 689 -22.93 -25.35 -23.08
N GLU A 690 -22.98 -25.32 -24.41
CA GLU A 690 -23.38 -26.47 -25.23
C GLU A 690 -22.44 -27.67 -25.05
N THR A 691 -21.12 -27.42 -25.01
CA THR A 691 -20.12 -28.48 -24.79
C THR A 691 -20.24 -29.09 -23.40
N THR A 692 -20.48 -28.27 -22.37
CA THR A 692 -20.68 -28.72 -20.99
C THR A 692 -21.93 -29.58 -20.85
N GLU A 693 -23.05 -29.15 -21.45
CA GLU A 693 -24.31 -29.90 -21.45
C GLU A 693 -24.16 -31.26 -22.16
N GLN A 694 -23.51 -31.28 -23.33
CA GLN A 694 -23.31 -32.51 -24.09
C GLN A 694 -22.33 -33.47 -23.39
N GLN A 695 -21.27 -32.95 -22.74
CA GLN A 695 -20.37 -33.75 -21.92
C GLN A 695 -21.12 -34.39 -20.74
N LYS A 696 -22.02 -33.65 -20.08
CA LYS A 696 -22.89 -34.18 -19.02
C LYS A 696 -23.80 -35.30 -19.55
N ALA A 697 -24.47 -35.08 -20.67
CA ALA A 697 -25.34 -36.09 -21.28
C ALA A 697 -24.56 -37.37 -21.68
N LEU A 698 -23.37 -37.22 -22.26
CA LEU A 698 -22.50 -38.33 -22.63
C LEU A 698 -21.99 -39.11 -21.40
N SER A 699 -21.64 -38.40 -20.34
CA SER A 699 -21.24 -38.98 -19.05
C SER A 699 -22.36 -39.84 -18.46
N GLU A 700 -23.61 -39.38 -18.45
CA GLU A 700 -24.75 -40.17 -17.96
C GLU A 700 -25.03 -41.41 -18.83
N LYS A 701 -24.85 -41.35 -20.15
CA LYS A 701 -24.93 -42.55 -21.01
C LYS A 701 -23.84 -43.57 -20.64
N THR A 702 -22.61 -43.11 -20.45
CA THR A 702 -21.47 -43.98 -20.10
C THR A 702 -21.63 -44.58 -18.71
N LYS A 703 -22.16 -43.81 -17.76
CA LYS A 703 -22.55 -44.27 -16.42
C LYS A 703 -23.54 -45.42 -16.48
N ALA A 704 -24.57 -45.33 -17.32
CA ALA A 704 -25.53 -46.41 -17.48
C ALA A 704 -24.90 -47.71 -18.03
N LEU A 705 -23.88 -47.62 -18.90
CA LEU A 705 -23.11 -48.80 -19.34
C LEU A 705 -22.23 -49.34 -18.22
N ARG A 706 -21.54 -48.46 -17.49
CA ARG A 706 -20.72 -48.82 -16.33
C ARG A 706 -21.54 -49.54 -15.28
N ASP A 707 -22.74 -49.05 -14.97
CA ASP A 707 -23.59 -49.59 -13.91
C ASP A 707 -24.12 -50.97 -14.31
N ARG A 708 -24.54 -51.16 -15.56
CA ARG A 708 -24.89 -52.49 -16.11
C ARG A 708 -23.71 -53.47 -16.06
N TYR A 709 -22.50 -53.00 -16.37
CA TYR A 709 -21.29 -53.82 -16.24
C TYR A 709 -21.00 -54.18 -14.78
N ARG A 710 -21.07 -53.21 -13.86
CA ARG A 710 -20.85 -53.43 -12.43
C ARG A 710 -21.86 -54.41 -11.84
N GLU A 711 -23.11 -54.35 -12.25
CA GLU A 711 -24.15 -55.29 -11.83
C GLU A 711 -23.83 -56.72 -12.30
N LYS A 712 -23.51 -56.91 -13.59
CA LYS A 712 -23.07 -58.22 -14.12
C LYS A 712 -21.79 -58.75 -13.46
N LEU A 713 -20.85 -57.85 -13.14
CA LEU A 713 -19.64 -58.20 -12.41
C LEU A 713 -19.97 -58.67 -10.99
N LYS A 714 -20.83 -57.95 -10.28
CA LYS A 714 -21.30 -58.33 -8.94
C LYS A 714 -22.00 -59.69 -8.96
N GLU A 715 -22.90 -59.95 -9.91
CA GLU A 715 -23.56 -61.25 -10.06
C GLU A 715 -22.55 -62.39 -10.31
N ARG A 716 -21.58 -62.17 -11.21
CA ARG A 716 -20.52 -63.15 -11.49
C ARG A 716 -19.64 -63.41 -10.28
N ILE A 717 -19.25 -62.35 -9.56
CA ILE A 717 -18.46 -62.46 -8.33
C ILE A 717 -19.25 -63.30 -7.33
N GLN A 718 -20.53 -63.01 -7.08
CA GLN A 718 -21.37 -63.81 -6.17
C GLN A 718 -21.40 -65.29 -6.59
N GLN A 719 -21.67 -65.59 -7.87
CA GLN A 719 -21.75 -66.97 -8.38
C GLN A 719 -20.43 -67.74 -8.30
N LYS A 720 -19.30 -67.12 -8.64
CA LYS A 720 -17.98 -67.78 -8.69
C LYS A 720 -17.26 -67.76 -7.35
N ALA A 721 -17.47 -66.71 -6.57
CA ALA A 721 -16.80 -66.55 -5.31
C ALA A 721 -17.35 -67.51 -4.25
N ASP A 722 -18.63 -67.87 -4.27
CA ASP A 722 -19.16 -68.94 -3.39
C ASP A 722 -18.44 -70.28 -3.61
N ALA A 723 -18.12 -70.60 -4.88
CA ALA A 723 -17.40 -71.82 -5.23
C ALA A 723 -15.91 -71.77 -4.85
N LEU A 724 -15.30 -70.58 -4.84
CA LEU A 724 -13.87 -70.39 -4.55
C LEU A 724 -13.59 -70.04 -3.09
N LYS A 725 -14.55 -69.46 -2.35
CA LYS A 725 -14.41 -68.91 -0.99
C LYS A 725 -13.85 -69.94 -0.03
N LYS A 726 -14.43 -71.15 -0.02
CA LYS A 726 -13.98 -72.22 0.88
C LYS A 726 -12.53 -72.64 0.58
N GLY A 727 -12.20 -72.87 -0.69
CA GLY A 727 -10.84 -73.25 -1.10
C GLY A 727 -9.81 -72.14 -0.90
N LEU A 728 -10.19 -70.89 -1.14
CA LEU A 728 -9.35 -69.71 -0.90
C LEU A 728 -9.10 -69.50 0.59
N LEU A 729 -10.12 -69.61 1.45
CA LEU A 729 -9.95 -69.53 2.90
C LEU A 729 -9.01 -70.61 3.42
N GLU A 730 -9.17 -71.86 2.96
CA GLU A 730 -8.28 -72.96 3.33
C GLU A 730 -6.83 -72.68 2.90
N LYS A 731 -6.60 -72.22 1.66
CA LYS A 731 -5.26 -71.86 1.16
C LYS A 731 -4.64 -70.68 1.90
N VAL A 732 -5.41 -69.62 2.16
CA VAL A 732 -4.95 -68.43 2.90
C VAL A 732 -4.64 -68.77 4.35
N GLU A 733 -5.47 -69.60 5.00
CA GLU A 733 -5.21 -70.06 6.37
C GLU A 733 -3.97 -70.95 6.44
N GLN A 734 -3.74 -71.79 5.43
CA GLN A 734 -2.54 -72.60 5.34
C GLN A 734 -1.30 -71.73 5.12
N ALA A 735 -1.32 -70.81 4.15
CA ALA A 735 -0.22 -69.88 3.92
C ALA A 735 0.06 -69.01 5.15
N ALA A 736 -0.98 -68.48 5.82
CA ALA A 736 -0.81 -67.69 7.05
C ALA A 736 -0.19 -68.50 8.20
N LYS A 737 -0.51 -69.80 8.33
CA LYS A 737 0.13 -70.71 9.29
C LYS A 737 1.58 -70.99 8.91
N ASP A 738 1.85 -71.20 7.62
CA ASP A 738 3.18 -71.51 7.10
C ASP A 738 4.13 -70.33 7.33
N TYR A 739 3.70 -69.09 7.04
CA TYR A 739 4.46 -67.86 7.33
C TYR A 739 4.58 -67.51 8.82
N ARG A 740 3.61 -67.89 9.67
CA ARG A 740 3.70 -67.69 11.13
C ARG A 740 4.66 -68.65 11.82
N SER A 741 4.87 -69.83 11.23
CA SER A 741 5.78 -70.85 11.76
C SER A 741 7.21 -70.72 11.22
N LEU A 742 7.50 -69.63 10.49
CA LEU A 742 8.87 -69.23 10.17
C LEU A 742 9.50 -68.60 11.41
N ASP A 743 10.70 -69.07 11.73
CA ASP A 743 11.49 -68.57 12.85
C ASP A 743 12.17 -67.24 12.45
N PRO A 744 11.84 -66.10 13.10
CA PRO A 744 12.43 -64.81 12.79
C PRO A 744 13.96 -64.78 12.96
N GLU A 745 14.52 -65.61 13.85
CA GLU A 745 15.97 -65.66 14.10
C GLU A 745 16.75 -66.33 12.96
N ARG A 746 16.06 -67.08 12.10
CA ARG A 746 16.65 -67.74 10.91
C ARG A 746 16.61 -66.86 9.65
N LEU A 747 16.03 -65.68 9.75
CA LEU A 747 15.91 -64.72 8.67
C LEU A 747 17.05 -63.70 8.75
N ASN A 748 17.77 -63.48 7.65
CA ASN A 748 18.81 -62.45 7.56
C ASN A 748 18.25 -61.03 7.86
N LEU A 749 19.15 -60.11 8.23
CA LEU A 749 18.87 -58.66 8.35
C LEU A 749 18.16 -58.15 7.08
N GLY A 750 16.87 -57.85 7.20
CA GLY A 750 16.04 -57.32 6.11
C GLY A 750 14.72 -58.06 5.85
N ALA A 751 14.59 -59.32 6.27
CA ALA A 751 13.39 -60.12 6.03
C ALA A 751 12.23 -59.90 7.04
N GLU A 752 12.47 -59.19 8.15
CA GLU A 752 11.45 -58.88 9.16
C GLU A 752 10.26 -58.07 8.58
N ARG A 753 10.55 -57.08 7.73
CA ARG A 753 9.52 -56.20 7.15
C ARG A 753 8.64 -56.93 6.13
N PRO A 754 9.19 -57.62 5.11
CA PRO A 754 8.38 -58.41 4.19
C PRO A 754 7.60 -59.53 4.91
N LEU A 755 8.20 -60.17 5.92
CA LEU A 755 7.50 -61.20 6.73
C LEU A 755 6.27 -60.62 7.45
N ALA A 756 6.44 -59.51 8.16
CA ALA A 756 5.33 -58.85 8.86
C ALA A 756 4.24 -58.40 7.87
N GLN A 757 4.63 -57.92 6.68
CA GLN A 757 3.70 -57.49 5.64
C GLN A 757 2.92 -58.67 5.05
N VAL A 758 3.57 -59.79 4.68
CA VAL A 758 2.86 -60.99 4.21
C VAL A 758 1.90 -61.51 5.27
N GLN A 759 2.33 -61.60 6.54
CA GLN A 759 1.48 -62.07 7.63
C GLN A 759 0.24 -61.18 7.84
N THR A 760 0.43 -59.86 7.79
CA THR A 760 -0.66 -58.88 7.93
C THR A 760 -1.61 -58.95 6.75
N GLU A 761 -1.09 -58.93 5.52
CA GLU A 761 -1.91 -58.92 4.32
C GLU A 761 -2.65 -60.24 4.12
N LEU A 762 -2.07 -61.40 4.48
CA LEU A 762 -2.80 -62.68 4.45
C LEU A 762 -3.96 -62.71 5.47
N GLU A 763 -3.81 -62.07 6.64
CA GLU A 763 -4.94 -61.89 7.55
C GLU A 763 -5.98 -60.89 7.00
N ASN A 764 -5.54 -59.85 6.30
CA ASN A 764 -6.47 -58.94 5.59
C ASN A 764 -7.26 -59.68 4.51
N VAL A 765 -6.60 -60.51 3.69
CA VAL A 765 -7.25 -61.37 2.69
C VAL A 765 -8.27 -62.29 3.35
N LYS A 766 -7.89 -62.94 4.45
CA LYS A 766 -8.78 -63.84 5.21
C LYS A 766 -10.00 -63.11 5.77
N ASN A 767 -9.80 -61.94 6.37
CA ASN A 767 -10.88 -61.15 6.94
C ASN A 767 -11.82 -60.61 5.86
N ALA A 768 -11.27 -60.11 4.75
CA ALA A 768 -12.02 -59.66 3.58
C ALA A 768 -12.86 -60.81 2.97
N LEU A 769 -12.27 -62.00 2.80
CA LEU A 769 -12.98 -63.20 2.35
C LEU A 769 -14.11 -63.62 3.30
N LYS A 770 -13.94 -63.47 4.63
CA LYS A 770 -14.99 -63.80 5.61
C LYS A 770 -16.21 -62.89 5.51
N VAL A 771 -16.00 -61.61 5.23
CA VAL A 771 -17.08 -60.63 5.06
C VAL A 771 -17.52 -60.48 3.60
N GLU A 772 -17.04 -61.36 2.70
CA GLU A 772 -17.39 -61.39 1.28
C GLU A 772 -17.00 -60.12 0.51
N ASP A 773 -15.97 -59.42 0.99
CA ASP A 773 -15.37 -58.27 0.31
C ASP A 773 -14.23 -58.76 -0.60
N TYR A 774 -14.62 -59.22 -1.79
CA TYR A 774 -13.68 -59.81 -2.76
C TYR A 774 -12.76 -58.78 -3.42
N ASP A 775 -13.19 -57.51 -3.50
CA ASP A 775 -12.37 -56.40 -3.99
C ASP A 775 -11.19 -56.18 -3.03
N LEU A 776 -11.48 -56.02 -1.73
CA LEU A 776 -10.47 -55.86 -0.70
C LEU A 776 -9.59 -57.11 -0.56
N ALA A 777 -10.17 -58.31 -0.72
CA ALA A 777 -9.42 -59.56 -0.69
C ALA A 777 -8.40 -59.66 -1.83
N ALA A 778 -8.78 -59.28 -3.06
CA ALA A 778 -7.87 -59.29 -4.20
C ALA A 778 -6.75 -58.25 -4.05
N GLU A 779 -7.06 -57.05 -3.54
CA GLU A 779 -6.07 -56.00 -3.32
C GLU A 779 -5.04 -56.40 -2.24
N ALA A 780 -5.53 -56.94 -1.11
CA ALA A 780 -4.67 -57.47 -0.05
C ALA A 780 -3.85 -58.67 -0.53
N ALA A 781 -4.41 -59.54 -1.39
CA ALA A 781 -3.69 -60.69 -1.95
C ALA A 781 -2.56 -60.26 -2.89
N ALA A 782 -2.76 -59.20 -3.68
CA ALA A 782 -1.71 -58.62 -4.52
C ALA A 782 -0.59 -57.94 -3.71
N ARG A 783 -0.90 -57.37 -2.53
CA ARG A 783 0.13 -56.91 -1.58
C ARG A 783 0.86 -58.06 -0.90
N ALA A 784 0.14 -59.10 -0.49
CA ALA A 784 0.71 -60.31 0.10
C ALA A 784 1.64 -61.03 -0.88
N GLU A 785 1.26 -61.14 -2.17
CA GLU A 785 2.11 -61.77 -3.20
C GLU A 785 3.43 -61.03 -3.35
N ARG A 786 3.41 -59.70 -3.51
CA ARG A 786 4.64 -58.90 -3.65
C ARG A 786 5.60 -59.09 -2.47
N ALA A 787 5.08 -59.08 -1.25
CA ALA A 787 5.91 -59.28 -0.06
C ALA A 787 6.39 -60.75 0.08
N ALA A 788 5.63 -61.72 -0.42
CA ALA A 788 6.02 -63.13 -0.45
C ALA A 788 7.12 -63.41 -1.48
N GLU A 789 7.06 -62.77 -2.65
CA GLU A 789 8.11 -62.82 -3.68
C GLU A 789 9.41 -62.18 -3.20
N GLU A 790 9.32 -61.10 -2.42
CA GLU A 790 10.48 -60.48 -1.78
C GLU A 790 11.14 -61.43 -0.78
N LEU A 791 10.37 -62.17 0.03
CA LEU A 791 10.89 -63.20 0.93
C LEU A 791 11.51 -64.38 0.19
N GLU A 792 10.87 -64.87 -0.88
CA GLU A 792 11.39 -65.92 -1.76
C GLU A 792 12.78 -65.52 -2.30
N ALA A 793 12.92 -64.32 -2.85
CA ALA A 793 14.18 -63.80 -3.36
C ALA A 793 15.28 -63.69 -2.28
N LEU A 794 14.92 -63.25 -1.07
CA LEU A 794 15.86 -63.17 0.06
C LEU A 794 16.32 -64.57 0.51
N GLY A 795 15.42 -65.55 0.56
CA GLY A 795 15.73 -66.94 0.90
C GLY A 795 16.66 -67.59 -0.12
N GLU A 796 16.41 -67.39 -1.41
CA GLU A 796 17.27 -67.89 -2.49
C GLU A 796 18.66 -67.25 -2.46
N ALA A 797 18.73 -65.93 -2.26
CA ALA A 797 19.99 -65.22 -2.14
C ALA A 797 20.82 -65.76 -0.96
N GLN A 798 20.18 -66.08 0.16
CA GLN A 798 20.87 -66.67 1.32
C GLN A 798 21.41 -68.07 1.04
N ALA A 799 20.60 -68.96 0.44
CA ALA A 799 21.04 -70.29 0.08
C ALA A 799 22.22 -70.26 -0.91
N GLN A 800 22.20 -69.34 -1.87
CA GLN A 800 23.32 -69.11 -2.78
C GLN A 800 24.56 -68.58 -2.06
N ASN A 801 24.38 -67.64 -1.14
CA ASN A 801 25.48 -67.05 -0.36
C ASN A 801 26.17 -68.10 0.51
N ASP A 802 25.40 -68.93 1.22
CA ASP A 802 25.95 -70.00 2.06
C ASP A 802 26.74 -71.04 1.25
N GLN A 803 26.30 -71.30 0.02
CA GLN A 803 27.02 -72.16 -0.92
C GLN A 803 28.30 -71.50 -1.44
N LEU A 804 28.26 -70.19 -1.71
CA LEU A 804 29.39 -69.43 -2.26
C LEU A 804 30.52 -69.24 -1.24
N TRP A 805 30.19 -69.01 0.03
CA TRP A 805 31.16 -68.78 1.12
C TRP A 805 31.65 -70.06 1.80
N GLY A 806 31.19 -71.24 1.36
CA GLY A 806 31.69 -72.52 1.85
C GLY A 806 31.28 -72.83 3.30
N ASN A 807 30.08 -72.38 3.73
CA ASN A 807 29.55 -72.65 5.06
C ASN A 807 29.40 -74.17 5.33
N PRO A 808 29.31 -74.63 6.60
CA PRO A 808 29.20 -76.06 6.91
C PRO A 808 28.07 -76.76 6.13
N PRO A 809 28.24 -78.04 5.72
CA PRO A 809 27.25 -78.77 4.92
C PRO A 809 25.85 -78.79 5.53
N GLU A 810 25.76 -78.80 6.86
CA GLU A 810 24.51 -78.73 7.60
C GLU A 810 23.79 -77.38 7.36
N VAL A 811 24.51 -76.26 7.45
CA VAL A 811 23.98 -74.91 7.22
C VAL A 811 23.55 -74.72 5.76
N GLN A 812 24.35 -75.22 4.81
CA GLN A 812 24.00 -75.16 3.38
C GLN A 812 22.76 -75.99 3.04
N LYS A 813 22.54 -77.10 3.75
CA LYS A 813 21.35 -77.93 3.58
C LYS A 813 20.13 -77.24 4.18
N GLU A 814 20.27 -76.67 5.37
CA GLU A 814 19.21 -75.92 6.05
C GLU A 814 18.77 -74.69 5.25
N SER A 815 19.69 -73.87 4.72
CA SER A 815 19.31 -72.69 3.93
C SER A 815 18.67 -73.04 2.58
N ARG A 816 19.07 -74.16 1.96
CA ARG A 816 18.39 -74.70 0.77
C ARG A 816 16.98 -75.19 1.07
N GLU A 817 16.79 -75.94 2.15
CA GLU A 817 15.47 -76.40 2.58
C GLU A 817 14.56 -75.22 2.94
N PHE A 818 15.13 -74.17 3.54
CA PHE A 818 14.42 -72.94 3.88
C PHE A 818 14.01 -72.12 2.64
N ALA A 819 14.91 -71.94 1.66
CA ALA A 819 14.58 -71.29 0.39
C ALA A 819 13.49 -72.04 -0.38
N GLN A 820 13.54 -73.38 -0.40
CA GLN A 820 12.49 -74.22 -1.00
C GLN A 820 11.14 -74.05 -0.30
N ARG A 821 11.14 -73.89 1.03
CA ARG A 821 9.93 -73.61 1.80
C ARG A 821 9.34 -72.25 1.44
N LEU A 822 10.15 -71.19 1.39
CA LEU A 822 9.70 -69.85 1.01
C LEU A 822 9.16 -69.82 -0.44
N SER A 823 9.81 -70.50 -1.37
CA SER A 823 9.30 -70.62 -2.75
C SER A 823 7.95 -71.33 -2.82
N LYS A 824 7.78 -72.42 -2.04
CA LYS A 824 6.49 -73.12 -1.93
C LYS A 824 5.41 -72.20 -1.35
N ASP A 825 5.73 -71.45 -0.30
CA ASP A 825 4.77 -70.58 0.39
C ASP A 825 4.41 -69.37 -0.50
N ALA A 826 5.38 -68.75 -1.20
CA ALA A 826 5.15 -67.69 -2.16
C ALA A 826 4.28 -68.15 -3.34
N LYS A 827 4.50 -69.37 -3.85
CA LYS A 827 3.63 -69.98 -4.85
C LYS A 827 2.18 -70.12 -4.37
N GLN A 828 1.94 -70.47 -3.11
CA GLN A 828 0.58 -70.53 -2.56
C GLN A 828 -0.10 -69.15 -2.54
N VAL A 829 0.62 -68.10 -2.13
CA VAL A 829 0.10 -66.73 -2.12
C VAL A 829 -0.19 -66.23 -3.55
N ARG A 830 0.70 -66.54 -4.50
CA ARG A 830 0.49 -66.29 -5.93
C ARG A 830 -0.75 -66.99 -6.46
N GLU A 831 -0.95 -68.26 -6.12
CA GLU A 831 -2.17 -68.99 -6.50
C GLU A 831 -3.44 -68.37 -5.91
N VAL A 832 -3.41 -67.93 -4.65
CA VAL A 832 -4.51 -67.21 -4.00
C VAL A 832 -4.82 -65.92 -4.76
N ASN A 833 -3.81 -65.11 -5.06
CA ASN A 833 -4.01 -63.86 -5.80
C ASN A 833 -4.54 -64.13 -7.22
N GLN A 834 -3.99 -65.13 -7.93
CA GLN A 834 -4.49 -65.52 -9.26
C GLN A 834 -5.95 -65.97 -9.24
N GLN A 835 -6.34 -66.77 -8.25
CA GLN A 835 -7.73 -67.23 -8.09
C GLN A 835 -8.68 -66.08 -7.73
N LEU A 836 -8.23 -65.12 -6.93
CA LEU A 836 -8.98 -63.89 -6.63
C LEU A 836 -9.10 -62.98 -7.87
N GLN A 837 -8.03 -62.80 -8.64
CA GLN A 837 -8.05 -62.01 -9.88
C GLN A 837 -8.97 -62.60 -10.96
N GLN A 838 -9.18 -63.92 -10.98
CA GLN A 838 -10.14 -64.55 -11.90
C GLN A 838 -11.61 -64.11 -11.67
N LEU A 839 -11.91 -63.57 -10.49
CA LEU A 839 -13.20 -62.96 -10.17
C LEU A 839 -13.40 -61.62 -10.90
N PHE A 840 -12.31 -60.97 -11.31
CA PHE A 840 -12.29 -59.63 -11.92
C PHE A 840 -11.79 -59.66 -13.38
N PRO A 841 -12.57 -60.22 -14.32
CA PRO A 841 -12.22 -60.19 -15.74
C PRO A 841 -12.18 -58.74 -16.28
N PRO A 842 -11.39 -58.46 -17.33
CA PRO A 842 -11.40 -57.17 -18.01
C PRO A 842 -12.82 -56.81 -18.48
N ALA A 843 -13.21 -55.54 -18.33
CA ALA A 843 -14.58 -55.09 -18.59
C ALA A 843 -15.07 -55.47 -20.00
N GLY A 844 -14.20 -55.34 -21.01
CA GLY A 844 -14.51 -55.70 -22.39
C GLY A 844 -14.88 -57.16 -22.63
N GLN A 845 -14.55 -58.10 -21.73
CA GLN A 845 -14.94 -59.52 -21.85
C GLN A 845 -16.32 -59.82 -21.25
N MET A 846 -16.85 -58.93 -20.40
CA MET A 846 -18.12 -59.08 -19.69
C MET A 846 -19.27 -58.32 -20.36
N MET A 847 -18.95 -57.35 -21.21
CA MET A 847 -19.92 -56.55 -21.94
C MET A 847 -20.54 -57.35 -23.09
N SER A 848 -21.84 -57.14 -23.34
CA SER A 848 -22.49 -57.71 -24.51
C SER A 848 -21.96 -57.07 -25.80
N ALA A 849 -22.13 -57.73 -26.96
CA ALA A 849 -21.75 -57.16 -28.25
C ALA A 849 -22.46 -55.81 -28.51
N GLU A 850 -23.71 -55.68 -28.04
CA GLU A 850 -24.50 -54.44 -28.13
C GLU A 850 -23.92 -53.34 -27.22
N ASP A 851 -23.57 -53.66 -25.97
CA ASP A 851 -22.93 -52.70 -25.06
C ASP A 851 -21.56 -52.25 -25.57
N GLN A 852 -20.79 -53.15 -26.20
CA GLN A 852 -19.50 -52.82 -26.82
C GLN A 852 -19.66 -51.89 -28.02
N GLN A 853 -20.67 -52.13 -28.88
CA GLN A 853 -20.99 -51.23 -29.99
C GLN A 853 -21.49 -49.87 -29.49
N GLN A 854 -22.30 -49.86 -28.43
CA GLN A 854 -22.76 -48.63 -27.81
C GLN A 854 -21.59 -47.84 -27.24
N LEU A 855 -20.65 -48.47 -26.54
CA LEU A 855 -19.45 -47.82 -26.01
C LEU A 855 -18.55 -47.25 -27.13
N GLN A 856 -18.44 -47.95 -28.27
CA GLN A 856 -17.73 -47.41 -29.44
C GLN A 856 -18.40 -46.17 -30.03
N LYS A 857 -19.74 -46.12 -30.06
CA LYS A 857 -20.47 -44.91 -30.47
C LYS A 857 -20.23 -43.76 -29.48
N LEU A 858 -20.27 -44.04 -28.18
CA LEU A 858 -19.96 -43.04 -27.14
C LEU A 858 -18.51 -42.53 -27.27
N ALA A 859 -17.55 -43.38 -27.66
CA ALA A 859 -16.18 -42.94 -27.93
C ALA A 859 -16.10 -41.97 -29.12
N GLN A 860 -16.93 -42.15 -30.16
CA GLN A 860 -17.01 -41.20 -31.28
C GLN A 860 -17.65 -39.88 -30.86
N GLU A 861 -18.72 -39.92 -30.06
CA GLU A 861 -19.33 -38.72 -29.46
C GLU A 861 -18.29 -37.97 -28.59
N GLN A 862 -17.51 -38.69 -27.77
CA GLN A 862 -16.44 -38.10 -26.95
C GLN A 862 -15.36 -37.42 -27.80
N GLN A 863 -14.96 -38.04 -28.91
CA GLN A 863 -13.98 -37.46 -29.83
C GLN A 863 -14.47 -36.14 -30.44
N GLN A 864 -15.77 -36.05 -30.75
CA GLN A 864 -16.35 -34.80 -31.24
C GLN A 864 -16.35 -33.71 -30.17
N LEU A 865 -16.68 -34.06 -28.93
CA LEU A 865 -16.61 -33.12 -27.80
C LEU A 865 -15.18 -32.65 -27.52
N GLN A 866 -14.21 -33.56 -27.61
CA GLN A 866 -12.80 -33.19 -27.50
C GLN A 866 -12.39 -32.16 -28.56
N LYS A 867 -12.82 -32.34 -29.81
CA LYS A 867 -12.57 -31.37 -30.89
C LYS A 867 -13.24 -30.02 -30.63
N ARG A 868 -14.44 -30.00 -30.04
CA ARG A 868 -15.11 -28.75 -29.63
C ARG A 868 -14.36 -28.06 -28.50
N ALA A 869 -13.88 -28.80 -27.51
CA ALA A 869 -13.03 -28.26 -26.45
C ALA A 869 -11.72 -27.65 -27.00
N GLN A 870 -11.12 -28.27 -28.02
CA GLN A 870 -9.98 -27.68 -28.75
C GLN A 870 -10.37 -26.41 -29.52
N GLY A 871 -11.56 -26.37 -30.12
CA GLY A 871 -12.10 -25.17 -30.76
C GLY A 871 -12.33 -24.02 -29.77
N LEU A 872 -12.85 -24.32 -28.57
CA LEU A 872 -12.97 -23.35 -27.48
C LEU A 872 -11.61 -22.78 -27.09
N GLN A 873 -10.56 -23.62 -27.01
CA GLN A 873 -9.20 -23.15 -26.75
C GLN A 873 -8.69 -22.21 -27.86
N GLN A 874 -8.97 -22.51 -29.13
CA GLN A 874 -8.62 -21.62 -30.24
C GLN A 874 -9.37 -20.28 -30.16
N GLN A 875 -10.66 -20.29 -29.81
CA GLN A 875 -11.42 -19.07 -29.59
C GLN A 875 -10.85 -18.23 -28.44
N MET A 876 -10.38 -18.87 -27.36
CA MET A 876 -9.68 -18.18 -26.26
C MET A 876 -8.38 -17.53 -26.73
N ASP A 877 -7.60 -18.21 -27.57
CA ASP A 877 -6.36 -17.67 -28.12
C ASP A 877 -6.62 -16.49 -29.07
N GLU A 878 -7.65 -16.57 -29.92
CA GLU A 878 -8.07 -15.47 -30.79
C GLU A 878 -8.54 -14.25 -30.00
N MET A 879 -9.36 -14.45 -28.96
CA MET A 879 -9.80 -13.35 -28.09
C MET A 879 -8.65 -12.78 -27.26
N GLY A 880 -7.71 -13.63 -26.82
CA GLY A 880 -6.50 -13.23 -26.09
C GLY A 880 -5.57 -12.30 -26.88
N GLN A 881 -5.65 -12.34 -28.22
CA GLN A 881 -4.95 -11.42 -29.12
C GLN A 881 -5.62 -10.04 -29.15
N MET A 882 -6.93 -9.96 -28.92
CA MET A 882 -7.69 -8.70 -28.90
C MET A 882 -7.65 -8.03 -27.53
N ALA A 883 -7.78 -8.82 -26.46
CA ALA A 883 -7.72 -8.33 -25.08
C ALA A 883 -7.22 -9.43 -24.15
N PRO A 884 -6.49 -9.09 -23.08
CA PRO A 884 -5.94 -10.07 -22.15
C PRO A 884 -6.99 -10.58 -21.14
N ILE A 885 -8.08 -11.19 -21.65
CA ILE A 885 -9.23 -11.65 -20.84
C ILE A 885 -8.95 -12.98 -20.12
N PHE A 886 -8.16 -13.85 -20.75
CA PHE A 886 -7.86 -15.19 -20.24
C PHE A 886 -6.43 -15.23 -19.70
N ASP A 887 -6.28 -15.59 -18.43
CA ASP A 887 -4.95 -15.84 -17.86
C ASP A 887 -4.40 -17.20 -18.28
N GLU A 888 -3.14 -17.45 -17.91
CA GLU A 888 -2.47 -18.70 -18.22
C GLU A 888 -3.12 -19.90 -17.51
N ASN A 889 -3.74 -19.70 -16.33
CA ASN A 889 -4.44 -20.76 -15.63
C ASN A 889 -5.72 -21.17 -16.37
N ALA A 890 -6.50 -20.22 -16.88
CA ALA A 890 -7.67 -20.47 -17.71
C ALA A 890 -7.31 -21.31 -18.94
N ARG A 891 -6.19 -20.97 -19.61
CA ARG A 891 -5.66 -21.75 -20.74
C ARG A 891 -5.27 -23.17 -20.34
N GLN A 892 -4.54 -23.32 -19.23
CA GLN A 892 -4.13 -24.63 -18.72
C GLN A 892 -5.33 -25.49 -18.29
N GLN A 893 -6.37 -24.89 -17.71
CA GLN A 893 -7.59 -25.59 -17.33
C GLN A 893 -8.31 -26.15 -18.56
N MET A 894 -8.45 -25.37 -19.63
CA MET A 894 -9.06 -25.87 -20.88
C MET A 894 -8.20 -26.92 -21.58
N GLU A 895 -6.88 -26.83 -21.49
CA GLU A 895 -5.99 -27.89 -21.98
C GLU A 895 -6.18 -29.20 -21.19
N GLN A 896 -6.35 -29.12 -19.86
CA GLN A 896 -6.64 -30.29 -19.01
C GLN A 896 -8.00 -30.93 -19.33
N VAL A 897 -9.02 -30.11 -19.66
CA VAL A 897 -10.31 -30.61 -20.16
C VAL A 897 -10.10 -31.43 -21.43
N GLY A 898 -9.34 -30.89 -22.40
CA GLY A 898 -9.03 -31.58 -23.65
C GLY A 898 -8.26 -32.90 -23.45
N ARG A 899 -7.34 -32.95 -22.48
CA ARG A 899 -6.61 -34.16 -22.08
C ARG A 899 -7.54 -35.21 -21.46
N SER A 900 -8.32 -34.83 -20.46
CA SER A 900 -9.30 -35.71 -19.77
C SER A 900 -10.32 -36.29 -20.77
N MET A 901 -10.82 -35.49 -21.70
CA MET A 901 -11.72 -35.97 -22.77
C MET A 901 -11.03 -36.96 -23.72
N GLY A 902 -9.75 -36.75 -24.02
CA GLY A 902 -8.95 -37.67 -24.83
C GLY A 902 -8.70 -39.01 -24.13
N GLU A 903 -8.40 -38.97 -22.83
CA GLU A 903 -8.24 -40.18 -22.01
C GLU A 903 -9.56 -40.94 -21.89
N ALA A 904 -10.67 -40.25 -21.65
CA ALA A 904 -12.01 -40.84 -21.68
C ALA A 904 -12.28 -41.59 -23.00
N GLN A 905 -11.96 -40.97 -24.14
CA GLN A 905 -12.10 -41.60 -25.45
C GLN A 905 -11.26 -42.89 -25.56
N GLN A 906 -10.00 -42.86 -25.13
CA GLN A 906 -9.11 -44.02 -25.17
C GLN A 906 -9.63 -45.15 -24.29
N GLN A 907 -10.12 -44.86 -23.08
CA GLN A 907 -10.68 -45.88 -22.18
C GLN A 907 -11.95 -46.50 -22.78
N MET A 908 -12.81 -45.73 -23.45
CA MET A 908 -13.99 -46.27 -24.16
C MET A 908 -13.58 -47.19 -25.33
N GLN A 909 -12.56 -46.82 -26.10
CA GLN A 909 -12.00 -47.67 -27.16
C GLN A 909 -11.36 -48.95 -26.58
N GLY A 910 -10.71 -48.84 -25.43
CA GLY A 910 -10.19 -49.94 -24.62
C GLY A 910 -11.25 -50.80 -23.94
N ARG A 911 -12.54 -50.48 -24.13
CA ARG A 911 -13.70 -51.18 -23.56
C ARG A 911 -13.76 -51.15 -22.03
N ASP A 912 -13.33 -50.02 -21.43
CA ASP A 912 -13.42 -49.77 -19.99
C ASP A 912 -14.38 -48.59 -19.71
N PRO A 913 -15.69 -48.85 -19.55
CA PRO A 913 -16.67 -47.81 -19.27
C PRO A 913 -16.50 -47.20 -17.87
N ALA A 914 -15.83 -47.86 -16.93
CA ALA A 914 -15.65 -47.36 -15.58
C ALA A 914 -14.58 -46.27 -15.52
N ARG A 915 -13.42 -46.52 -16.14
CA ARG A 915 -12.37 -45.50 -16.26
C ARG A 915 -12.78 -44.37 -17.19
N ALA A 916 -13.43 -44.69 -18.30
CA ALA A 916 -13.97 -43.67 -19.21
C ALA A 916 -14.90 -42.68 -18.49
N PHE A 917 -15.82 -43.18 -17.66
CA PHE A 917 -16.73 -42.31 -16.88
C PHE A 917 -15.97 -41.42 -15.88
N GLY A 918 -14.91 -41.93 -15.25
CA GLY A 918 -14.07 -41.16 -14.33
C GLY A 918 -13.44 -39.95 -15.02
N GLU A 919 -12.80 -40.17 -16.16
CA GLU A 919 -12.21 -39.09 -16.97
C GLU A 919 -13.25 -38.11 -17.52
N GLN A 920 -14.45 -38.60 -17.88
CA GLN A 920 -15.56 -37.74 -18.28
C GLN A 920 -16.04 -36.83 -17.16
N GLN A 921 -16.06 -37.30 -15.92
CA GLN A 921 -16.42 -36.48 -14.77
C GLN A 921 -15.35 -35.44 -14.44
N ALA A 922 -14.07 -35.79 -14.55
CA ALA A 922 -12.98 -34.83 -14.38
C ALA A 922 -13.09 -33.68 -15.41
N ALA A 923 -13.30 -34.02 -16.68
CA ALA A 923 -13.55 -33.02 -17.73
C ALA A 923 -14.79 -32.15 -17.45
N LEU A 924 -15.89 -32.77 -16.99
CA LEU A 924 -17.14 -32.06 -16.70
C LEU A 924 -17.00 -31.10 -15.53
N GLU A 925 -16.36 -31.52 -14.44
CA GLU A 925 -16.13 -30.65 -13.27
C GLU A 925 -15.29 -29.43 -13.66
N GLN A 926 -14.23 -29.64 -14.44
CA GLN A 926 -13.37 -28.55 -14.91
C GLN A 926 -14.12 -27.58 -15.83
N LEU A 927 -14.97 -28.08 -16.74
CA LEU A 927 -15.82 -27.26 -17.60
C LEU A 927 -16.84 -26.45 -16.79
N GLN A 928 -17.49 -27.04 -15.79
CA GLN A 928 -18.46 -26.35 -14.94
C GLN A 928 -17.79 -25.25 -14.11
N LYS A 929 -16.65 -25.55 -13.47
CA LYS A 929 -15.85 -24.54 -12.76
C LYS A 929 -15.45 -23.41 -13.68
N PHE A 930 -14.98 -23.73 -14.87
CA PHE A 930 -14.57 -22.73 -15.85
C PHE A 930 -15.77 -21.86 -16.26
N GLN A 931 -16.91 -22.46 -16.58
CA GLN A 931 -18.15 -21.77 -16.91
C GLN A 931 -18.62 -20.84 -15.77
N GLU A 932 -18.57 -21.28 -14.52
CA GLU A 932 -18.92 -20.47 -13.34
C GLU A 932 -17.98 -19.26 -13.19
N GLN A 933 -16.67 -19.47 -13.34
CA GLN A 933 -15.69 -18.37 -13.28
C GLN A 933 -15.92 -17.35 -14.40
N MET A 934 -16.23 -17.81 -15.62
CA MET A 934 -16.55 -16.93 -16.76
C MET A 934 -17.86 -16.15 -16.58
N GLN A 935 -18.82 -16.70 -15.83
CA GLN A 935 -20.04 -15.97 -15.46
C GLN A 935 -19.77 -14.91 -14.39
N GLN A 936 -18.85 -15.17 -13.46
CA GLN A 936 -18.45 -14.22 -12.42
C GLN A 936 -17.61 -13.05 -12.96
N SER A 937 -16.82 -13.27 -14.02
CA SER A 937 -16.03 -12.21 -14.67
C SER A 937 -16.86 -11.28 -15.57
N ARG A 938 -18.12 -11.65 -15.87
CA ARG A 938 -19.12 -10.74 -16.45
C ARG A 938 -19.74 -9.89 -15.33
N GLY A 939 -19.08 -8.78 -15.00
CA GLY A 939 -19.60 -7.81 -14.03
C GLY A 939 -20.98 -7.27 -14.46
N GLY A 940 -21.95 -7.24 -13.52
CA GLY A 940 -23.25 -6.57 -13.70
C GLY A 940 -24.46 -7.47 -13.98
N LYS A 941 -25.64 -7.07 -13.48
CA LYS A 941 -26.94 -7.71 -13.77
C LYS A 941 -27.29 -7.52 -15.26
N GLY A 942 -26.98 -8.48 -16.12
CA GLY A 942 -27.50 -8.47 -17.51
C GLY A 942 -26.59 -9.07 -18.58
N GLY A 943 -25.31 -9.34 -18.30
CA GLY A 943 -24.44 -10.12 -19.20
C GLY A 943 -24.00 -9.46 -20.51
N ARG A 944 -24.09 -8.12 -20.64
CA ARG A 944 -23.69 -7.37 -21.86
C ARG A 944 -22.40 -6.54 -21.75
N GLY A 945 -21.74 -6.51 -20.59
CA GLY A 945 -20.50 -5.74 -20.40
C GLY A 945 -19.24 -6.41 -21.01
N LEU A 946 -18.18 -5.60 -21.17
CA LEU A 946 -16.82 -6.03 -21.55
C LEU A 946 -16.36 -7.19 -20.64
N PRO A 947 -15.90 -8.31 -21.19
CA PRO A 947 -15.38 -9.42 -20.40
C PRO A 947 -14.10 -9.03 -19.66
N MET A 948 -14.07 -9.22 -18.34
CA MET A 948 -12.93 -8.85 -17.51
C MET A 948 -11.87 -9.97 -17.46
N PRO A 949 -10.58 -9.62 -17.29
CA PRO A 949 -9.50 -10.57 -17.10
C PRO A 949 -9.75 -11.50 -15.92
N MET A 950 -9.57 -12.77 -16.18
CA MET A 950 -9.65 -13.84 -15.19
C MET A 950 -8.37 -13.81 -14.35
N TYR A 951 -8.37 -13.13 -13.19
CA TYR A 951 -7.20 -13.14 -12.30
C TYR A 951 -7.43 -14.04 -11.08
N ALA A 952 -6.69 -15.15 -11.00
CA ALA A 952 -6.61 -16.00 -9.82
C ALA A 952 -5.44 -15.57 -8.91
N GLY A 953 -5.47 -14.32 -8.42
CA GLY A 953 -4.57 -13.93 -7.33
C GLY A 953 -4.86 -14.80 -6.09
N PRO A 954 -3.85 -15.18 -5.28
CA PRO A 954 -4.14 -15.85 -4.03
C PRO A 954 -4.97 -14.88 -3.19
N ARG A 955 -6.26 -15.15 -3.07
CA ARG A 955 -7.09 -14.61 -1.99
C ARG A 955 -6.42 -15.08 -0.71
N ARG A 956 -5.46 -14.31 -0.20
CA ARG A 956 -5.12 -14.31 1.22
C ARG A 956 -6.34 -13.73 1.92
N GLY A 957 -7.37 -14.57 2.05
CA GLY A 957 -8.43 -14.40 3.01
C GLY A 957 -7.81 -14.52 4.39
N ASN A 958 -7.12 -13.47 4.82
CA ASN A 958 -6.87 -13.25 6.22
C ASN A 958 -8.20 -12.71 6.76
N GLY A 959 -8.90 -13.56 7.53
CA GLY A 959 -10.26 -13.34 7.99
C GLY A 959 -10.43 -12.10 8.87
N ARG A 960 -10.54 -10.94 8.23
CA ARG A 960 -11.23 -9.74 8.73
C ARG A 960 -12.06 -9.17 7.58
N GLY A 961 -13.23 -9.75 7.38
CA GLY A 961 -14.27 -9.10 6.58
C GLY A 961 -14.73 -7.83 7.28
N SER A 962 -14.95 -6.77 6.51
CA SER A 962 -15.71 -5.59 6.93
C SER A 962 -17.10 -6.04 7.42
N PRO A 963 -17.67 -5.52 8.52
CA PRO A 963 -18.89 -6.04 9.14
C PRO A 963 -20.21 -5.86 8.37
N GLN A 964 -20.19 -5.58 7.06
CA GLN A 964 -21.38 -5.17 6.31
C GLN A 964 -21.70 -5.99 5.04
N ASP A 965 -20.93 -7.03 4.72
CA ASP A 965 -21.42 -8.04 3.78
C ASP A 965 -22.51 -8.86 4.47
N LYS A 966 -23.76 -8.59 4.11
CA LYS A 966 -24.92 -9.37 4.53
C LYS A 966 -24.76 -10.77 3.93
N VAL A 967 -24.12 -11.66 4.69
CA VAL A 967 -24.11 -13.10 4.42
C VAL A 967 -25.56 -13.54 4.43
N GLU A 968 -26.11 -13.80 3.24
CA GLU A 968 -27.36 -14.54 3.12
C GLU A 968 -27.10 -15.93 3.67
N ILE A 969 -27.55 -16.17 4.90
CA ILE A 969 -27.63 -17.50 5.46
C ILE A 969 -28.60 -18.26 4.55
N PRO A 970 -28.16 -19.34 3.87
CA PRO A 970 -29.06 -20.12 3.05
C PRO A 970 -30.20 -20.61 3.94
N ASP A 971 -31.45 -20.36 3.55
CA ASP A 971 -32.60 -20.95 4.22
C ASP A 971 -32.44 -22.48 4.23
N ALA A 972 -32.91 -23.11 5.31
CA ALA A 972 -32.72 -24.53 5.63
C ALA A 972 -33.22 -25.52 4.54
N ASP A 973 -33.88 -25.02 3.50
CA ASP A 973 -34.47 -25.78 2.40
C ASP A 973 -33.59 -25.86 1.14
N GLN A 974 -32.50 -25.09 1.03
CA GLN A 974 -31.67 -25.03 -0.20
C GLN A 974 -30.48 -26.00 -0.25
N TYR A 975 -30.25 -26.81 0.79
CA TYR A 975 -29.33 -27.96 0.72
C TYR A 975 -30.07 -29.27 0.99
N GLN A 976 -30.79 -29.76 -0.03
CA GLN A 976 -31.36 -31.11 0.01
C GLN A 976 -30.28 -32.12 -0.36
N ALA A 977 -29.61 -32.69 0.64
CA ALA A 977 -28.89 -33.94 0.47
C ALA A 977 -29.85 -34.98 -0.17
N PRO A 978 -29.38 -35.84 -1.09
CA PRO A 978 -30.24 -36.82 -1.76
C PRO A 978 -31.08 -37.59 -0.73
N LYS A 979 -32.39 -37.74 -0.97
CA LYS A 979 -33.32 -38.42 -0.05
C LYS A 979 -32.82 -39.80 0.42
N GLU A 980 -32.01 -40.47 -0.41
CA GLU A 980 -31.35 -41.73 -0.09
C GLU A 980 -30.33 -41.59 1.04
N PHE A 981 -29.50 -40.54 1.05
CA PHE A 981 -28.52 -40.30 2.11
C PHE A 981 -29.19 -40.05 3.47
N ARG A 982 -30.30 -39.29 3.48
CA ARG A 982 -31.07 -39.05 4.72
C ARG A 982 -31.77 -40.34 5.21
N LYS A 983 -32.20 -41.21 4.29
CA LYS A 983 -32.79 -42.51 4.63
C LYS A 983 -31.74 -43.48 5.18
N ASP A 984 -30.57 -43.56 4.55
CA ASP A 984 -29.45 -44.39 5.01
C ASP A 984 -28.91 -43.92 6.36
N LEU A 985 -28.84 -42.61 6.60
CA LEU A 985 -28.43 -42.07 7.89
C LEU A 985 -29.46 -42.38 8.99
N LEU A 986 -30.75 -42.25 8.69
CA LEU A 986 -31.82 -42.56 9.65
C LEU A 986 -31.98 -44.06 9.92
N ASP A 987 -31.73 -44.91 8.93
CA ASP A 987 -31.72 -46.36 9.10
C ASP A 987 -30.45 -46.82 9.84
N ALA A 988 -29.30 -46.20 9.61
CA ALA A 988 -28.07 -46.42 10.38
C ALA A 988 -28.18 -45.95 11.84
N MET A 989 -28.90 -44.85 12.10
CA MET A 989 -29.13 -44.34 13.47
C MET A 989 -30.15 -45.16 14.28
N LYS A 990 -31.05 -45.90 13.61
CA LYS A 990 -32.00 -46.82 14.27
C LYS A 990 -31.38 -48.18 14.60
N GLN A 991 -30.29 -48.55 13.93
CA GLN A 991 -29.52 -49.74 14.25
C GLN A 991 -28.53 -49.39 15.36
N GLY A 992 -28.62 -50.07 16.51
CA GLY A 992 -27.63 -49.92 17.58
C GLY A 992 -26.22 -50.19 17.06
N ALA A 993 -25.20 -49.63 17.73
CA ALA A 993 -23.80 -49.76 17.32
C ALA A 993 -23.48 -51.19 16.88
N PRO A 994 -22.82 -51.39 15.70
CA PRO A 994 -22.48 -52.71 15.19
C PRO A 994 -21.81 -53.56 16.25
N GLU A 995 -22.12 -54.86 16.35
CA GLU A 995 -21.61 -55.75 17.42
C GLU A 995 -20.08 -55.67 17.61
N LYS A 996 -19.34 -55.44 16.52
CA LYS A 996 -17.88 -55.23 16.50
C LYS A 996 -17.37 -54.03 17.30
N TYR A 997 -18.21 -53.04 17.59
CA TYR A 997 -17.84 -51.82 18.32
C TYR A 997 -18.51 -51.70 19.69
N ARG A 998 -19.34 -52.67 20.10
CA ARG A 998 -20.01 -52.66 21.40
C ARG A 998 -19.03 -52.63 22.58
N GLU A 999 -17.93 -53.39 22.51
CA GLU A 999 -16.93 -53.38 23.59
C GLU A 999 -16.14 -52.06 23.66
N GLN A 1000 -15.86 -51.42 22.52
CA GLN A 1000 -15.15 -50.14 22.48
C GLN A 1000 -16.02 -49.00 22.97
N VAL A 1001 -17.31 -48.99 22.59
CA VAL A 1001 -18.30 -48.05 23.13
C VAL A 1001 -18.49 -48.27 24.63
N LYS A 1002 -18.53 -49.53 25.10
CA LYS A 1002 -18.61 -49.85 26.52
C LYS A 1002 -17.37 -49.37 27.30
N ARG A 1003 -16.16 -49.57 26.78
CA ARG A 1003 -14.91 -49.05 27.38
C ARG A 1003 -14.89 -47.51 27.42
N TYR A 1004 -15.33 -46.85 26.35
CA TYR A 1004 -15.40 -45.39 26.30
C TYR A 1004 -16.33 -44.82 27.39
N TYR A 1005 -17.48 -45.44 27.63
CA TYR A 1005 -18.39 -45.02 28.71
C TYR A 1005 -17.94 -45.47 30.11
N GLU A 1006 -17.22 -46.59 30.25
CA GLU A 1006 -16.60 -47.01 31.52
C GLU A 1006 -15.42 -46.10 31.93
N GLU A 1007 -14.67 -45.55 30.98
CA GLU A 1007 -13.62 -44.54 31.23
C GLU A 1007 -14.18 -43.16 31.55
N LEU A 1008 -15.39 -42.83 31.09
CA LEU A 1008 -16.06 -41.55 31.37
C LEU A 1008 -16.72 -41.48 32.76
N VAL A 1009 -16.92 -42.63 33.41
CA VAL A 1009 -17.53 -42.76 34.75
C VAL A 1009 -16.49 -43.08 35.83
N ARG A 1010 -15.22 -43.29 35.43
CA ARG A 1010 -14.08 -43.44 36.33
C ARG A 1010 -13.37 -42.11 36.53
#